data_AF-A0A4P9ZCS0-F1
#
_entry.id   AF-A0A4P9ZCS0-F1
#
_cell.length_a   1.000
_cell.length_b   1.000
_cell.length_c   1.000
_cell.angle_alpha   90.00
_cell.angle_beta   90.00
_cell.angle_gamma   90.00
#
_symmetry.space_group_name_H-M   'P 1'
#
loop_
_entity.id
_entity.type
_entity.pdbx_description
1 polymer ?
#
loop_
_entity_poly.entity_id
_entity_poly.type
_entity_poly.pdbx_seq_one_letter_code
_entity_poly.pdbx_strand_id
1 'polypeptide(L)'
;MSLALLRGLKLESPLVRRPGDGSAVASTAVRDSAGSKGPTSNPAYPADPARPTDSIDPATSPDVLPAEIEIVRLFRNGDFAQMYHHLVQCKTQRVNVPARLLTEMALTLRQVLPQDTSREELHRSNIEIPLFYAETELRLYSAARSVASHIQHLHRAFVLYEKEYLQEPQFVENYIWLCYHVNDLLTIQKLFKKYLHSALYDAKTLIHITNAFVYNYDVEFAKSLFSSIIAMGRPLDEAYLSATVVAFTQVRASYDNIMYIFKEWSTADNCESPYPRTIALLLKQSYLYGTTSEVAAMDDITRHLGYNSNFFVQIVRTQIQIINRDNHKIKNITPDDIAAILRVRNGLCGSRAALKAYYESYLHFFCTYSSMSVVQFVLKEMNKDGIRLTRFTYDNIITHYISTRKFLLLFRFMKKFLSKTVPFEPIYGKYIFDGFIRAYPYHGERFMHRMDVWLATTLLPDDRRILMKSCRLRKLASSLNPYAIHARDLTSSHKYSSDQWKDIKYDPNKPYLKFQRRAQMAYRTEHGLQEIMRKGICPDYSVIEDTLRNLGPAVRQGILSVLPRLRLNKYTLRLQIYDFILGRPDKAAFVDFVKRLDPQLNTSDRIFLARRALNKCDYDGFTLLLSSLNPLEMTDSRHMIVLNLRLRHSVQTNNFQAFQESIDQFHISDITLSPFLLRQSSFVEKMLLKKLKHAAGDTAELTAALTKLRGLIGDIEVRLEKDNEEIAQLTNEVFEMLGEWVQNFISPKAPAPAEL
;
A
#
# COMPACT_ATOMS: atom_id res chain seq x y z
N MET A 1 -13.19 40.53 18.82
CA MET A 1 -13.99 39.35 19.24
C MET A 1 -13.77 38.12 18.34
N SER A 2 -13.84 38.24 17.00
CA SER A 2 -13.71 37.14 16.02
C SER A 2 -12.55 36.16 16.26
N LEU A 3 -11.35 36.67 16.59
CA LEU A 3 -10.17 35.83 16.85
C LEU A 3 -10.31 34.97 18.12
N ALA A 4 -10.99 35.45 19.16
CA ALA A 4 -11.27 34.66 20.35
C ALA A 4 -12.34 33.58 20.06
N LEU A 5 -13.28 33.86 19.15
CA LEU A 5 -14.23 32.87 18.66
C LEU A 5 -13.54 31.77 17.83
N LEU A 6 -12.64 32.11 16.91
CA LEU A 6 -11.88 31.12 16.14
C LEU A 6 -10.98 30.26 17.02
N ARG A 7 -10.23 30.87 17.95
CA ARG A 7 -9.28 30.18 18.85
C ARG A 7 -9.94 29.37 19.98
N GLY A 8 -11.25 29.46 20.15
CA GLY A 8 -12.02 28.68 21.13
C GLY A 8 -12.40 27.26 20.69
N LEU A 9 -11.98 26.81 19.51
CA LEU A 9 -12.46 25.56 18.90
C LEU A 9 -11.50 24.39 19.03
N LYS A 10 -12.03 23.26 19.50
CA LYS A 10 -11.78 21.98 18.83
C LYS A 10 -12.85 21.82 17.76
N LEU A 11 -12.45 21.45 16.55
CA LEU A 11 -13.40 20.87 15.60
C LEU A 11 -13.66 19.42 16.04
N GLU A 12 -14.92 19.08 16.30
CA GLU A 12 -15.28 17.71 16.65
C GLU A 12 -15.17 16.82 15.40
N SER A 13 -14.08 16.05 15.32
CA SER A 13 -14.07 14.89 14.46
C SER A 13 -15.16 13.92 14.97
N PRO A 14 -16.07 13.41 14.11
CA PRO A 14 -16.76 12.18 14.47
C PRO A 14 -15.67 11.13 14.75
N LEU A 15 -15.77 10.43 15.89
CA LEU A 15 -14.83 9.38 16.39
C LEU A 15 -13.71 9.79 17.37
N VAL A 16 -13.94 10.71 18.32
CA VAL A 16 -13.22 10.64 19.62
C VAL A 16 -14.18 10.84 20.82
N ARG A 17 -14.84 9.76 21.27
CA ARG A 17 -15.43 9.75 22.62
C ARG A 17 -14.31 9.61 23.66
N ARG A 18 -14.19 10.58 24.56
CA ARG A 18 -13.56 10.34 25.88
C ARG A 18 -14.50 9.47 26.72
N PRO A 19 -14.02 8.40 27.39
CA PRO A 19 -14.75 7.88 28.54
C PRO A 19 -14.71 8.93 29.67
N GLY A 20 -15.84 9.12 30.36
CA GLY A 20 -15.95 10.01 31.52
C GLY A 20 -15.78 9.27 32.86
N ASP A 21 -15.69 10.04 33.94
CA ASP A 21 -15.42 9.56 35.30
C ASP A 21 -16.66 9.05 36.06
N GLY A 22 -16.40 8.33 37.18
CA GLY A 22 -17.39 7.76 38.12
C GLY A 22 -17.55 6.24 37.98
N SER A 23 -17.75 5.44 39.04
CA SER A 23 -17.82 5.67 40.50
C SER A 23 -17.62 4.28 41.17
N ALA A 24 -16.57 3.97 41.95
CA ALA A 24 -16.24 4.31 43.34
C ALA A 24 -16.77 3.32 44.43
N VAL A 25 -15.99 3.12 45.52
CA VAL A 25 -16.34 2.40 46.79
C VAL A 25 -16.45 0.86 46.66
N ALA A 26 -15.98 -0.06 47.54
CA ALA A 26 -15.19 -0.13 48.81
C ALA A 26 -14.34 -1.46 48.79
N SER A 27 -13.48 -1.86 49.73
CA SER A 27 -13.42 -1.66 51.20
C SER A 27 -12.01 -1.81 51.84
N THR A 28 -11.96 -1.54 53.15
CA THR A 28 -10.88 -1.68 54.17
C THR A 28 -10.14 -3.04 54.18
N ALA A 29 -8.94 -3.25 54.76
CA ALA A 29 -8.25 -2.69 55.95
C ALA A 29 -6.75 -3.17 55.99
N VAL A 30 -5.80 -2.89 56.92
CA VAL A 30 -5.57 -1.89 58.01
C VAL A 30 -4.11 -2.03 58.57
N ARG A 31 -3.51 -0.96 59.15
CA ARG A 31 -2.25 -0.89 59.97
C ARG A 31 -0.91 -1.27 59.30
N ASP A 32 0.27 -0.86 59.77
CA ASP A 32 0.74 -0.03 60.93
C ASP A 32 1.82 0.98 60.44
N SER A 33 1.93 2.24 60.90
CA SER A 33 2.71 2.78 62.06
C SER A 33 4.20 2.37 62.13
N ALA A 34 5.21 3.21 62.45
CA ALA A 34 5.36 4.65 62.79
C ALA A 34 6.81 5.10 62.40
N GLY A 35 7.33 6.33 62.53
CA GLY A 35 6.84 7.66 62.96
C GLY A 35 7.93 8.48 63.70
N SER A 36 8.25 9.74 63.30
CA SER A 36 9.26 10.62 63.96
C SER A 36 8.95 12.13 63.78
N LYS A 37 9.57 13.03 64.57
CA LYS A 37 9.21 14.47 64.69
C LYS A 37 10.41 15.45 64.74
N GLY A 38 10.45 16.39 63.78
CA GLY A 38 11.02 17.76 63.92
C GLY A 38 12.52 17.93 64.20
N PRO A 39 13.01 19.17 64.44
CA PRO A 39 12.29 20.46 64.43
C PRO A 39 12.89 21.58 63.54
N THR A 40 12.04 22.58 63.27
CA THR A 40 12.28 24.01 62.93
C THR A 40 13.70 24.56 62.65
N SER A 41 13.84 25.27 61.51
CA SER A 41 14.35 26.66 61.47
C SER A 41 14.03 27.36 60.13
N ASN A 42 13.42 28.55 60.18
CA ASN A 42 13.35 29.51 59.06
C ASN A 42 14.39 30.63 59.26
N PRO A 43 14.90 31.20 58.17
CA PRO A 43 15.11 32.64 58.08
C PRO A 43 14.30 33.26 56.92
N ALA A 44 13.94 34.54 57.06
CA ALA A 44 13.09 35.26 56.10
C ALA A 44 13.90 36.19 55.17
N TYR A 45 13.40 36.38 53.95
CA TYR A 45 13.72 37.48 53.02
C TYR A 45 12.42 37.79 52.19
N PRO A 46 12.28 38.98 51.57
CA PRO A 46 11.11 39.81 51.87
C PRO A 46 10.20 40.17 50.68
N ALA A 47 9.09 40.82 51.03
CA ALA A 47 8.07 41.52 50.25
C ALA A 47 8.27 41.75 48.73
N ASP A 48 7.21 41.45 47.96
CA ASP A 48 7.00 41.93 46.60
C ASP A 48 7.06 43.47 46.48
N PRO A 49 7.79 44.03 45.51
CA PRO A 49 7.54 45.36 45.00
C PRO A 49 6.46 45.32 43.91
N ALA A 50 5.30 45.89 44.24
CA ALA A 50 4.20 46.34 43.35
C ALA A 50 4.19 45.88 41.88
N ARG A 51 3.21 45.05 41.50
CA ARG A 51 2.72 45.02 40.11
C ARG A 51 2.18 46.42 39.73
N PRO A 52 2.56 46.99 38.58
CA PRO A 52 1.83 48.10 38.00
C PRO A 52 0.38 47.68 37.75
N THR A 53 -0.57 48.42 38.31
CA THR A 53 -1.98 48.33 37.93
C THR A 53 -2.20 49.15 36.67
N ASP A 54 -1.70 48.66 35.53
CA ASP A 54 -1.98 49.26 34.23
C ASP A 54 -3.48 49.17 33.96
N SER A 55 -4.15 50.31 34.11
CA SER A 55 -5.56 50.47 33.79
C SER A 55 -5.77 50.21 32.30
N ILE A 56 -6.48 49.14 31.97
CA ILE A 56 -6.90 48.87 30.59
C ILE A 56 -7.93 49.94 30.20
N ASP A 57 -7.47 50.95 29.47
CA ASP A 57 -8.35 51.88 28.78
C ASP A 57 -9.31 51.08 27.88
N PRO A 58 -10.64 51.23 28.01
CA PRO A 58 -11.62 50.46 27.23
C PRO A 58 -11.74 50.96 25.77
N ALA A 59 -10.69 51.59 25.24
CA ALA A 59 -10.72 52.47 24.08
C ALA A 59 -9.88 51.98 22.88
N THR A 60 -9.68 50.67 22.70
CA THR A 60 -9.17 50.08 21.44
C THR A 60 -9.63 48.61 21.24
N SER A 61 -10.91 48.32 21.46
CA SER A 61 -11.50 47.13 20.82
C SER A 61 -11.55 47.36 19.31
N PRO A 62 -10.85 46.58 18.46
CA PRO A 62 -10.94 46.77 17.02
C PRO A 62 -12.36 46.43 16.56
N ASP A 63 -13.01 47.37 15.89
CA ASP A 63 -14.38 47.21 15.38
C ASP A 63 -14.47 45.96 14.51
N VAL A 64 -15.21 44.97 15.02
CA VAL A 64 -15.48 43.74 14.29
C VAL A 64 -16.59 44.04 13.29
N LEU A 65 -16.22 44.26 12.03
CA LEU A 65 -17.17 44.45 10.94
C LEU A 65 -18.18 43.30 10.92
N PRO A 66 -19.50 43.56 10.78
CA PRO A 66 -20.52 42.51 10.73
C PRO A 66 -20.24 41.43 9.67
N ALA A 67 -19.58 41.81 8.56
CA ALA A 67 -19.10 40.88 7.54
C ALA A 67 -18.07 39.86 8.06
N GLU A 68 -17.13 40.24 8.96
CA GLU A 68 -16.22 39.26 9.59
C GLU A 68 -17.01 38.21 10.40
N ILE A 69 -18.05 38.65 11.13
CA ILE A 69 -18.87 37.77 11.96
C ILE A 69 -19.62 36.76 11.07
N GLU A 70 -20.18 37.22 9.96
CA GLU A 70 -20.92 36.37 9.02
C GLU A 70 -20.00 35.39 8.29
N ILE A 71 -18.82 35.82 7.83
CA ILE A 71 -17.79 34.91 7.25
C ILE A 71 -17.41 33.82 8.26
N VAL A 72 -17.16 34.19 9.53
CA VAL A 72 -16.83 33.23 10.60
C VAL A 72 -18.00 32.30 10.92
N ARG A 73 -19.25 32.79 10.88
CA ARG A 73 -20.47 31.98 11.08
C ARG A 73 -20.62 30.91 10.00
N LEU A 74 -20.55 31.32 8.73
CA LEU A 74 -20.68 30.42 7.59
C LEU A 74 -19.53 29.39 7.52
N PHE A 75 -18.29 29.82 7.81
CA PHE A 75 -17.14 28.91 7.92
C PHE A 75 -17.33 27.84 9.02
N ARG A 76 -17.79 28.25 10.21
CA ARG A 76 -18.05 27.34 11.35
C ARG A 76 -19.17 26.33 11.08
N ASN A 77 -20.21 26.73 10.36
CA ASN A 77 -21.33 25.86 10.00
C ASN A 77 -20.98 24.81 8.93
N GLY A 78 -19.89 25.00 8.18
CA GLY A 78 -19.60 24.24 6.97
C GLY A 78 -20.24 24.80 5.69
N ASP A 79 -20.82 26.00 5.74
CA ASP A 79 -21.50 26.67 4.63
C ASP A 79 -20.50 27.31 3.62
N PHE A 80 -19.43 26.60 3.27
CA PHE A 80 -18.29 27.11 2.48
C PHE A 80 -18.67 27.73 1.13
N ALA A 81 -19.75 27.26 0.49
CA ALA A 81 -20.28 27.86 -0.73
C ALA A 81 -20.91 29.25 -0.46
N GLN A 82 -21.74 29.37 0.59
CA GLN A 82 -22.36 30.63 0.98
C GLN A 82 -21.30 31.62 1.48
N MET A 83 -20.33 31.15 2.27
CA MET A 83 -19.15 31.89 2.70
C MET A 83 -18.40 32.51 1.50
N TYR A 84 -18.15 31.73 0.45
CA TYR A 84 -17.52 32.23 -0.77
C TYR A 84 -18.39 33.27 -1.50
N HIS A 85 -19.71 33.06 -1.61
CA HIS A 85 -20.60 34.07 -2.18
C HIS A 85 -20.62 35.37 -1.37
N HIS A 86 -20.59 35.30 -0.04
CA HIS A 86 -20.53 36.48 0.82
C HIS A 86 -19.18 37.22 0.73
N LEU A 87 -18.06 36.50 0.59
CA LEU A 87 -16.75 37.09 0.28
C LEU A 87 -16.75 37.82 -1.08
N VAL A 88 -17.40 37.27 -2.11
CA VAL A 88 -17.59 37.96 -3.39
C VAL A 88 -18.42 39.24 -3.23
N GLN A 89 -19.50 39.20 -2.44
CA GLN A 89 -20.31 40.40 -2.11
C GLN A 89 -19.49 41.46 -1.37
N CYS A 90 -18.71 41.06 -0.36
CA CYS A 90 -17.81 41.97 0.35
C CYS A 90 -16.85 42.67 -0.63
N LYS A 91 -16.24 41.91 -1.55
CA LYS A 91 -15.31 42.48 -2.54
C LYS A 91 -15.99 43.41 -3.55
N THR A 92 -17.19 43.10 -4.05
CA THR A 92 -17.90 44.02 -4.96
C THR A 92 -18.38 45.29 -4.25
N GLN A 93 -18.73 45.19 -2.97
CA GLN A 93 -19.08 46.32 -2.09
C GLN A 93 -17.86 47.09 -1.54
N ARG A 94 -16.63 46.68 -1.88
CA ARG A 94 -15.35 47.22 -1.37
C ARG A 94 -15.19 47.13 0.16
N VAL A 95 -15.88 46.20 0.82
CA VAL A 95 -15.68 45.87 2.24
C VAL A 95 -14.33 45.18 2.39
N ASN A 96 -13.46 45.73 3.24
CA ASN A 96 -12.15 45.15 3.51
C ASN A 96 -12.30 43.91 4.40
N VAL A 97 -11.80 42.76 3.95
CA VAL A 97 -11.82 41.48 4.67
C VAL A 97 -10.38 41.11 4.99
N PRO A 98 -9.89 41.32 6.22
CA PRO A 98 -8.46 41.31 6.49
C PRO A 98 -7.86 39.91 6.31
N ALA A 99 -6.69 39.82 5.66
CA ALA A 99 -5.99 38.57 5.33
C ALA A 99 -5.82 37.61 6.51
N ARG A 100 -5.65 38.15 7.74
CA ARG A 100 -5.63 37.39 9.00
C ARG A 100 -6.80 36.40 9.15
N LEU A 101 -7.99 36.76 8.64
CA LEU A 101 -9.19 35.94 8.72
C LEU A 101 -9.08 34.73 7.80
N LEU A 102 -8.74 34.95 6.53
CA LEU A 102 -8.50 33.88 5.54
C LEU A 102 -7.34 32.96 5.97
N THR A 103 -6.32 33.53 6.61
CA THR A 103 -5.15 32.82 7.15
C THR A 103 -5.54 31.92 8.33
N GLU A 104 -6.24 32.44 9.35
CA GLU A 104 -6.74 31.63 10.48
C GLU A 104 -7.73 30.53 10.02
N MET A 105 -8.54 30.80 8.99
CA MET A 105 -9.41 29.79 8.35
C MET A 105 -8.62 28.67 7.66
N ALA A 106 -7.53 28.99 6.96
CA ALA A 106 -6.63 28.01 6.35
C ALA A 106 -5.93 27.14 7.41
N LEU A 107 -5.35 27.77 8.44
CA LEU A 107 -4.73 27.09 9.58
C LEU A 107 -5.72 26.18 10.32
N THR A 108 -6.99 26.59 10.44
CA THR A 108 -8.06 25.80 11.06
C THR A 108 -8.38 24.54 10.24
N LEU A 109 -8.52 24.64 8.90
CA LEU A 109 -8.72 23.46 8.06
C LEU A 109 -7.52 22.51 8.05
N ARG A 110 -6.29 23.05 8.12
CA ARG A 110 -5.05 22.26 8.11
C ARG A 110 -4.95 21.29 9.29
N GLN A 111 -5.59 21.58 10.42
CA GLN A 111 -5.66 20.68 11.59
C GLN A 111 -6.57 19.45 11.40
N VAL A 112 -7.45 19.46 10.38
CA VAL A 112 -8.46 18.41 10.13
C VAL A 112 -8.05 17.47 8.99
N LEU A 113 -6.93 17.73 8.33
CA LEU A 113 -6.43 16.90 7.23
C LEU A 113 -6.10 15.47 7.67
N PRO A 114 -6.35 14.46 6.82
CA PRO A 114 -5.82 13.12 7.04
C PRO A 114 -4.29 13.13 7.00
N GLN A 115 -3.67 12.67 8.09
CA GLN A 115 -2.24 12.33 8.13
C GLN A 115 -1.92 11.16 7.19
N ASP A 116 -0.65 11.03 6.79
CA ASP A 116 -0.20 9.95 5.92
C ASP A 116 -0.39 8.57 6.60
N THR A 117 -1.38 7.81 6.11
CA THR A 117 -1.68 6.44 6.57
C THR A 117 -0.86 5.37 5.84
N SER A 118 0.37 5.69 5.40
CA SER A 118 1.25 4.77 4.69
C SER A 118 1.42 3.43 5.42
N ARG A 119 1.48 2.36 4.61
CA ARG A 119 1.52 0.96 5.05
C ARG A 119 2.86 0.50 5.58
N GLU A 120 3.88 1.35 5.53
CA GLU A 120 5.17 1.11 6.16
C GLU A 120 5.60 2.35 6.95
N GLU A 121 6.13 2.14 8.17
CA GLU A 121 6.53 3.22 9.07
C GLU A 121 7.61 4.15 8.50
N LEU A 122 8.55 3.61 7.70
CA LEU A 122 9.58 4.41 7.03
C LEU A 122 9.02 5.30 5.90
N HIS A 123 7.82 5.03 5.42
CA HIS A 123 7.20 5.74 4.30
C HIS A 123 6.08 6.73 4.72
N ARG A 124 5.86 6.96 6.03
CA ARG A 124 4.89 7.96 6.52
C ARG A 124 5.51 9.36 6.55
N SER A 125 5.01 10.26 5.72
CA SER A 125 5.39 11.68 5.73
C SER A 125 4.89 12.41 6.99
N ASN A 126 5.62 13.43 7.44
CA ASN A 126 5.13 14.41 8.43
C ASN A 126 4.22 15.49 7.79
N ILE A 127 4.08 15.45 6.46
CA ILE A 127 3.25 16.34 5.64
C ILE A 127 2.14 15.53 4.95
N GLU A 128 0.95 16.10 4.97
CA GLU A 128 -0.27 15.71 4.27
C GLU A 128 -0.07 15.28 2.79
N ILE A 129 -0.74 14.19 2.39
CA ILE A 129 -0.86 13.76 0.98
C ILE A 129 -1.80 14.75 0.26
N PRO A 130 -1.51 15.18 -0.99
CA PRO A 130 -2.30 16.21 -1.64
C PRO A 130 -3.69 15.68 -2.00
N LEU A 131 -4.69 16.57 -1.94
CA LEU A 131 -6.10 16.19 -2.01
C LEU A 131 -6.45 15.53 -3.34
N PHE A 132 -5.99 16.10 -4.47
CA PHE A 132 -6.20 15.55 -5.81
C PHE A 132 -5.70 14.10 -5.97
N TYR A 133 -4.68 13.69 -5.21
CA TYR A 133 -4.18 12.32 -5.18
C TYR A 133 -5.07 11.46 -4.26
N ALA A 134 -5.33 11.95 -3.05
CA ALA A 134 -6.10 11.27 -2.01
C ALA A 134 -7.55 10.93 -2.43
N GLU A 135 -8.21 11.79 -3.22
CA GLU A 135 -9.54 11.53 -3.80
C GLU A 135 -9.57 10.28 -4.71
N THR A 136 -8.43 9.81 -5.22
CA THR A 136 -8.34 8.60 -6.06
C THR A 136 -7.94 7.32 -5.30
N GLU A 137 -7.45 7.46 -4.06
CA GLU A 137 -7.07 6.35 -3.20
C GLU A 137 -8.13 6.06 -2.13
N LEU A 138 -8.79 4.89 -2.25
CA LEU A 138 -9.84 4.41 -1.34
C LEU A 138 -9.50 4.40 0.15
N ARG A 139 -8.21 4.38 0.55
CA ARG A 139 -7.81 4.45 1.97
C ARG A 139 -7.92 5.85 2.54
N LEU A 140 -7.70 6.86 1.69
CA LEU A 140 -7.71 8.27 2.04
C LEU A 140 -9.05 8.92 1.69
N TYR A 141 -9.76 8.38 0.69
CA TYR A 141 -10.98 8.93 0.10
C TYR A 141 -12.01 9.43 1.11
N SER A 142 -12.36 8.65 2.14
CA SER A 142 -13.39 9.05 3.10
C SER A 142 -13.01 10.30 3.90
N ALA A 143 -11.72 10.44 4.26
CA ALA A 143 -11.19 11.61 4.97
C ALA A 143 -10.82 12.78 4.04
N ALA A 144 -10.48 12.50 2.78
CA ALA A 144 -10.31 13.50 1.74
C ALA A 144 -11.66 14.18 1.44
N ARG A 145 -12.73 13.38 1.20
CA ARG A 145 -14.07 13.86 0.87
C ARG A 145 -14.64 14.83 1.90
N SER A 146 -14.41 14.59 3.19
CA SER A 146 -14.89 15.44 4.29
C SER A 146 -14.24 16.83 4.37
N VAL A 147 -13.14 17.08 3.64
CA VAL A 147 -12.44 18.37 3.62
C VAL A 147 -12.30 18.95 2.19
N ALA A 148 -12.56 18.14 1.15
CA ALA A 148 -12.35 18.49 -0.25
C ALA A 148 -13.07 19.77 -0.70
N SER A 149 -14.38 19.84 -0.44
CA SER A 149 -15.20 21.00 -0.77
C SER A 149 -14.74 22.26 -0.03
N HIS A 150 -14.27 22.12 1.21
CA HIS A 150 -13.82 23.24 2.05
C HIS A 150 -12.54 23.85 1.49
N ILE A 151 -11.57 23.02 1.13
CA ILE A 151 -10.31 23.42 0.49
C ILE A 151 -10.56 24.07 -0.87
N GLN A 152 -11.44 23.52 -1.70
CA GLN A 152 -11.76 24.08 -3.01
C GLN A 152 -12.40 25.48 -2.92
N HIS A 153 -13.29 25.72 -1.95
CA HIS A 153 -13.89 27.05 -1.74
C HIS A 153 -12.91 28.04 -1.10
N LEU A 154 -12.05 27.59 -0.17
CA LEU A 154 -11.03 28.46 0.42
C LEU A 154 -9.95 28.84 -0.61
N HIS A 155 -9.54 27.91 -1.50
CA HIS A 155 -8.66 28.25 -2.63
C HIS A 155 -9.27 29.34 -3.51
N ARG A 156 -10.56 29.25 -3.86
CA ARG A 156 -11.26 30.32 -4.60
C ARG A 156 -11.28 31.66 -3.84
N ALA A 157 -11.39 31.64 -2.51
CA ALA A 157 -11.30 32.87 -1.70
C ALA A 157 -9.88 33.48 -1.72
N PHE A 158 -8.82 32.67 -1.70
CA PHE A 158 -7.44 33.15 -1.83
C PHE A 158 -7.18 33.71 -3.25
N VAL A 159 -7.63 33.03 -4.31
CA VAL A 159 -7.61 33.57 -5.69
C VAL A 159 -8.36 34.90 -5.79
N LEU A 160 -9.51 35.03 -5.12
CA LEU A 160 -10.31 36.25 -5.12
C LEU A 160 -9.56 37.46 -4.52
N TYR A 161 -8.78 37.26 -3.45
CA TYR A 161 -8.06 38.31 -2.73
C TYR A 161 -6.54 38.36 -3.00
N GLU A 162 -6.07 37.64 -4.03
CA GLU A 162 -4.65 37.53 -4.37
C GLU A 162 -3.99 38.89 -4.60
N LYS A 163 -4.66 39.80 -5.33
CA LYS A 163 -4.07 41.10 -5.70
C LYS A 163 -3.82 41.99 -4.49
N GLU A 164 -4.61 41.83 -3.43
CA GLU A 164 -4.57 42.66 -2.23
C GLU A 164 -3.54 42.13 -1.23
N TYR A 165 -3.53 40.82 -0.96
CA TYR A 165 -2.76 40.23 0.15
C TYR A 165 -1.50 39.46 -0.27
N LEU A 166 -1.14 39.47 -1.56
CA LEU A 166 0.10 38.86 -2.08
C LEU A 166 1.39 39.32 -1.37
N GLN A 167 1.39 40.46 -0.66
CA GLN A 167 2.56 40.97 0.07
C GLN A 167 2.73 40.33 1.46
N GLU A 168 1.71 39.67 2.01
CA GLU A 168 1.77 39.06 3.34
C GLU A 168 2.37 37.64 3.30
N PRO A 169 3.47 37.35 4.02
CA PRO A 169 4.12 36.03 3.94
C PRO A 169 3.20 34.87 4.30
N GLN A 170 2.44 34.99 5.40
CA GLN A 170 1.51 33.94 5.85
C GLN A 170 0.36 33.69 4.87
N PHE A 171 -0.07 34.73 4.12
CA PHE A 171 -1.05 34.56 3.06
C PHE A 171 -0.44 33.75 1.90
N VAL A 172 0.79 34.06 1.47
CA VAL A 172 1.51 33.33 0.43
C VAL A 172 1.74 31.86 0.82
N GLU A 173 2.16 31.58 2.05
CA GLU A 173 2.40 30.22 2.56
C GLU A 173 1.11 29.37 2.58
N ASN A 174 0.00 29.93 3.08
CA ASN A 174 -1.28 29.23 3.08
C ASN A 174 -1.89 29.11 1.68
N TYR A 175 -1.62 30.05 0.77
CA TYR A 175 -2.04 29.95 -0.63
C TYR A 175 -1.28 28.81 -1.34
N ILE A 176 0.03 28.70 -1.14
CA ILE A 176 0.85 27.58 -1.65
C ILE A 176 0.32 26.22 -1.16
N TRP A 177 -0.02 26.12 0.13
CA TRP A 177 -0.66 24.93 0.70
C TRP A 177 -2.00 24.59 0.02
N LEU A 178 -2.87 25.59 -0.20
CA LEU A 178 -4.14 25.39 -0.91
C LEU A 178 -3.92 24.93 -2.37
N CYS A 179 -3.00 25.56 -3.10
CA CYS A 179 -2.64 25.19 -4.47
C CYS A 179 -2.08 23.75 -4.56
N TYR A 180 -1.29 23.32 -3.57
CA TYR A 180 -0.77 21.94 -3.46
C TYR A 180 -1.90 20.91 -3.36
N HIS A 181 -2.96 21.20 -2.61
CA HIS A 181 -4.11 20.30 -2.52
C HIS A 181 -4.98 20.28 -3.79
N VAL A 182 -5.23 21.44 -4.42
CA VAL A 182 -6.10 21.52 -5.62
C VAL A 182 -5.36 21.29 -6.96
N ASN A 183 -4.05 21.06 -6.93
CA ASN A 183 -3.17 20.85 -8.07
C ASN A 183 -2.95 22.08 -9.00
N ASP A 184 -2.89 23.29 -8.44
CA ASP A 184 -2.56 24.50 -9.22
C ASP A 184 -1.04 24.71 -9.29
N LEU A 185 -0.38 23.96 -10.18
CA LEU A 185 1.06 24.07 -10.42
C LEU A 185 1.49 25.43 -10.98
N LEU A 186 0.63 26.12 -11.75
CA LEU A 186 0.95 27.41 -12.36
C LEU A 186 1.01 28.51 -11.29
N THR A 187 0.04 28.52 -10.39
CA THR A 187 0.03 29.43 -9.24
C THR A 187 1.16 29.08 -8.26
N ILE A 188 1.49 27.81 -8.03
CA ILE A 188 2.69 27.42 -7.25
C ILE A 188 3.97 28.00 -7.86
N GLN A 189 4.19 27.89 -9.18
CA GLN A 189 5.39 28.47 -9.82
C GLN A 189 5.46 29.99 -9.67
N LYS A 190 4.31 30.68 -9.71
CA LYS A 190 4.21 32.13 -9.50
C LYS A 190 4.50 32.52 -8.05
N LEU A 191 3.89 31.84 -7.09
CA LEU A 191 4.05 32.10 -5.66
C LEU A 191 5.46 31.74 -5.17
N PHE A 192 6.06 30.65 -5.66
CA PHE A 192 7.42 30.25 -5.31
C PHE A 192 8.46 31.31 -5.71
N LYS A 193 8.36 31.89 -6.91
CA LYS A 193 9.23 32.99 -7.34
C LYS A 193 9.18 34.18 -6.37
N LYS A 194 8.02 34.44 -5.77
CA LYS A 194 7.90 35.43 -4.70
C LYS A 194 8.48 34.93 -3.38
N TYR A 195 8.14 33.71 -2.97
CA TYR A 195 8.58 33.09 -1.71
C TYR A 195 10.11 33.03 -1.56
N LEU A 196 10.85 32.85 -2.66
CA LEU A 196 12.32 32.91 -2.66
C LEU A 196 12.87 34.23 -2.08
N HIS A 197 12.12 35.34 -2.17
CA HIS A 197 12.51 36.66 -1.66
C HIS A 197 12.19 36.88 -0.16
N SER A 198 11.51 35.93 0.51
CA SER A 198 11.32 35.95 1.97
C SER A 198 12.68 36.00 2.70
N ALA A 199 12.70 36.35 4.00
CA ALA A 199 13.95 36.34 4.78
C ALA A 199 14.38 34.92 5.22
N LEU A 200 13.41 34.10 5.60
CA LEU A 200 13.58 32.69 6.02
C LEU A 200 12.73 31.80 5.10
N TYR A 201 12.99 30.48 5.12
CA TYR A 201 12.16 29.47 4.45
C TYR A 201 11.58 28.51 5.49
N ASP A 202 10.25 28.33 5.47
CA ASP A 202 9.59 27.24 6.18
C ASP A 202 9.71 25.94 5.38
N ALA A 203 10.19 24.88 6.05
CA ALA A 203 10.33 23.57 5.44
C ALA A 203 9.01 23.04 4.88
N LYS A 204 7.87 23.26 5.56
CA LYS A 204 6.57 22.71 5.12
C LYS A 204 6.14 23.33 3.79
N THR A 205 6.33 24.64 3.65
CA THR A 205 6.08 25.38 2.42
C THR A 205 7.00 24.92 1.28
N LEU A 206 8.31 24.74 1.53
CA LEU A 206 9.22 24.16 0.53
C LEU A 206 8.84 22.73 0.11
N ILE A 207 8.39 21.90 1.07
CA ILE A 207 7.89 20.54 0.81
C ILE A 207 6.63 20.60 -0.06
N HIS A 208 5.66 21.48 0.22
CA HIS A 208 4.45 21.63 -0.61
C HIS A 208 4.78 21.99 -2.05
N ILE A 209 5.65 22.99 -2.26
CA ILE A 209 6.09 23.43 -3.59
C ILE A 209 6.77 22.28 -4.34
N THR A 210 7.71 21.60 -3.69
CA THR A 210 8.51 20.54 -4.31
C THR A 210 7.65 19.30 -4.60
N ASN A 211 6.90 18.83 -3.62
CA ASN A 211 6.11 17.61 -3.73
C ASN A 211 4.90 17.76 -4.67
N ALA A 212 4.42 18.99 -4.95
CA ALA A 212 3.42 19.22 -5.99
C ALA A 212 3.86 18.63 -7.34
N PHE A 213 5.11 18.88 -7.75
CA PHE A 213 5.67 18.33 -8.99
C PHE A 213 5.95 16.82 -8.86
N VAL A 214 6.39 16.34 -7.70
CA VAL A 214 6.62 14.90 -7.45
C VAL A 214 5.33 14.09 -7.64
N TYR A 215 4.21 14.49 -7.03
CA TYR A 215 2.92 13.80 -7.16
C TYR A 215 2.29 13.93 -8.55
N ASN A 216 2.71 14.91 -9.36
CA ASN A 216 2.38 15.00 -10.79
C ASN A 216 3.34 14.21 -11.70
N TYR A 217 4.30 13.47 -11.12
CA TYR A 217 5.30 12.67 -11.81
C TYR A 217 6.36 13.48 -12.60
N ASP A 218 6.62 14.73 -12.22
CA ASP A 218 7.68 15.59 -12.79
C ASP A 218 8.96 15.59 -11.91
N VAL A 219 9.52 14.40 -11.66
CA VAL A 219 10.59 14.18 -10.66
C VAL A 219 11.92 14.83 -11.08
N GLU A 220 12.27 14.85 -12.36
CA GLU A 220 13.46 15.58 -12.83
C GLU A 220 13.36 17.08 -12.52
N PHE A 221 12.18 17.68 -12.69
CA PHE A 221 11.95 19.09 -12.36
C PHE A 221 11.99 19.31 -10.84
N ALA A 222 11.33 18.45 -10.06
CA ALA A 222 11.38 18.51 -8.60
C ALA A 222 12.80 18.38 -8.03
N LYS A 223 13.65 17.52 -8.61
CA LYS A 223 15.08 17.40 -8.30
C LYS A 223 15.81 18.71 -8.60
N SER A 224 15.66 19.24 -9.82
CA SER A 224 16.32 20.48 -10.26
C SER A 224 15.93 21.69 -9.40
N LEU A 225 14.68 21.72 -8.97
CA LEU A 225 14.10 22.68 -8.02
C LEU A 225 14.72 22.54 -6.62
N PHE A 226 14.85 21.31 -6.10
CA PHE A 226 15.49 21.02 -4.81
C PHE A 226 16.96 21.50 -4.79
N SER A 227 17.73 21.18 -5.83
CA SER A 227 19.10 21.69 -6.04
C SER A 227 19.17 23.21 -6.05
N SER A 228 18.23 23.86 -6.76
CA SER A 228 18.16 25.32 -6.84
C SER A 228 17.86 25.97 -5.48
N ILE A 229 17.10 25.31 -4.62
CA ILE A 229 16.77 25.79 -3.27
C ILE A 229 17.96 25.64 -2.32
N ILE A 230 18.71 24.53 -2.38
CA ILE A 230 19.98 24.36 -1.64
C ILE A 230 20.98 25.44 -2.06
N ALA A 231 21.13 25.68 -3.36
CA ALA A 231 22.05 26.66 -3.93
C ALA A 231 21.77 28.13 -3.54
N MET A 232 20.63 28.43 -2.91
CA MET A 232 20.37 29.75 -2.30
C MET A 232 21.20 30.00 -1.03
N GLY A 233 21.91 28.99 -0.49
CA GLY A 233 22.85 29.12 0.62
C GLY A 233 22.22 29.45 1.98
N ARG A 234 20.91 29.23 2.14
CA ARG A 234 20.16 29.52 3.37
C ARG A 234 19.92 28.27 4.21
N PRO A 235 19.80 28.37 5.55
CA PRO A 235 19.52 27.22 6.42
C PRO A 235 18.28 26.41 5.97
N LEU A 236 18.40 25.09 5.92
CA LEU A 236 17.32 24.15 5.57
C LEU A 236 17.18 23.02 6.61
N ASP A 237 15.98 22.90 7.17
CA ASP A 237 15.57 21.87 8.14
C ASP A 237 15.43 20.48 7.49
N GLU A 238 15.93 19.45 8.16
CA GLU A 238 15.95 18.05 7.71
C GLU A 238 14.61 17.53 7.19
N ALA A 239 13.49 18.02 7.76
CA ALA A 239 12.16 17.63 7.37
C ALA A 239 11.88 17.85 5.88
N TYR A 240 12.56 18.82 5.24
CA TYR A 240 12.48 19.03 3.79
C TYR A 240 13.04 17.83 3.02
N LEU A 241 14.28 17.43 3.31
CA LEU A 241 14.87 16.21 2.74
C LEU A 241 14.00 14.99 3.05
N SER A 242 13.59 14.80 4.30
CA SER A 242 12.85 13.61 4.73
C SER A 242 11.52 13.46 3.98
N ALA A 243 10.71 14.52 3.91
CA ALA A 243 9.41 14.47 3.24
C ALA A 243 9.50 14.42 1.71
N THR A 244 10.55 15.00 1.10
CA THR A 244 10.78 14.89 -0.35
C THR A 244 11.35 13.52 -0.73
N VAL A 245 12.25 12.91 0.06
CA VAL A 245 12.67 11.52 -0.12
C VAL A 245 11.49 10.56 0.02
N VAL A 246 10.62 10.75 1.02
CA VAL A 246 9.38 9.97 1.16
C VAL A 246 8.51 10.12 -0.10
N ALA A 247 8.22 11.33 -0.57
CA ALA A 247 7.40 11.54 -1.76
C ALA A 247 8.02 10.90 -3.03
N PHE A 248 9.34 11.04 -3.23
CA PHE A 248 10.07 10.38 -4.33
C PHE A 248 9.89 8.85 -4.28
N THR A 249 9.99 8.24 -3.09
CA THR A 249 9.77 6.78 -2.95
C THR A 249 8.30 6.38 -3.20
N GLN A 250 7.33 7.19 -2.75
CA GLN A 250 5.90 6.92 -2.97
C GLN A 250 5.52 6.95 -4.47
N VAL A 251 6.06 7.89 -5.26
CA VAL A 251 5.78 7.95 -6.72
C VAL A 251 6.66 7.00 -7.55
N ARG A 252 7.60 6.30 -6.92
CA ARG A 252 8.62 5.43 -7.55
C ARG A 252 9.56 6.20 -8.48
N ALA A 253 10.14 7.29 -7.99
CA ALA A 253 11.31 7.94 -8.58
C ALA A 253 12.44 6.93 -8.85
N SER A 254 13.35 7.25 -9.77
CA SER A 254 14.59 6.50 -9.95
C SER A 254 15.44 6.57 -8.68
N TYR A 255 16.14 5.46 -8.38
CA TYR A 255 17.09 5.40 -7.27
C TYR A 255 18.18 6.48 -7.41
N ASP A 256 18.66 6.70 -8.62
CA ASP A 256 19.69 7.68 -8.93
C ASP A 256 19.25 9.11 -8.56
N ASN A 257 17.96 9.45 -8.74
CA ASN A 257 17.40 10.74 -8.32
C ASN A 257 17.25 10.88 -6.79
N ILE A 258 16.90 9.79 -6.10
CA ILE A 258 16.82 9.75 -4.63
C ILE A 258 18.21 9.95 -4.02
N MET A 259 19.22 9.27 -4.57
CA MET A 259 20.60 9.41 -4.12
C MET A 259 21.22 10.76 -4.50
N TYR A 260 20.78 11.37 -5.61
CA TYR A 260 21.21 12.71 -6.03
C TYR A 260 20.83 13.77 -4.99
N ILE A 261 19.55 13.87 -4.62
CA ILE A 261 19.08 14.89 -3.65
C ILE A 261 19.71 14.69 -2.26
N PHE A 262 19.92 13.43 -1.86
CA PHE A 262 20.63 13.11 -0.63
C PHE A 262 22.12 13.50 -0.67
N LYS A 263 22.79 13.28 -1.82
CA LYS A 263 24.20 13.66 -1.98
C LYS A 263 24.37 15.17 -1.88
N GLU A 264 23.59 15.96 -2.64
CA GLU A 264 23.71 17.42 -2.60
C GLU A 264 23.48 17.97 -1.19
N TRP A 265 22.42 17.51 -0.52
CA TRP A 265 22.13 17.85 0.88
C TRP A 265 23.30 17.53 1.82
N SER A 266 23.91 16.35 1.67
CA SER A 266 25.04 15.91 2.50
C SER A 266 26.37 16.61 2.17
N THR A 267 26.40 17.47 1.15
CA THR A 267 27.58 18.25 0.73
C THR A 267 27.40 19.76 0.87
N ALA A 268 26.27 20.22 1.44
CA ALA A 268 25.92 21.63 1.52
C ALA A 268 25.94 22.13 2.97
N ASP A 269 26.80 23.12 3.27
CA ASP A 269 27.03 23.64 4.63
C ASP A 269 25.78 24.30 5.27
N ASN A 270 24.76 24.59 4.46
CA ASN A 270 23.50 25.19 4.88
C ASN A 270 22.37 24.18 5.18
N CYS A 271 22.67 22.87 5.19
CA CYS A 271 21.69 21.80 5.39
C CYS A 271 21.88 21.08 6.75
N GLU A 272 20.79 20.77 7.46
CA GLU A 272 20.84 20.00 8.71
C GLU A 272 21.26 18.54 8.51
N SER A 273 21.83 17.90 9.55
CA SER A 273 22.22 16.48 9.50
C SER A 273 21.00 15.56 9.33
N PRO A 274 20.95 14.71 8.27
CA PRO A 274 19.83 13.80 8.01
C PRO A 274 19.50 12.88 9.18
N TYR A 275 18.22 12.74 9.55
CA TYR A 275 17.81 11.97 10.73
C TYR A 275 17.94 10.45 10.49
N PRO A 276 18.08 9.63 11.57
CA PRO A 276 18.26 8.18 11.44
C PRO A 276 17.16 7.45 10.67
N ARG A 277 15.93 8.00 10.68
CA ARG A 277 14.78 7.47 9.93
C ARG A 277 14.93 7.69 8.42
N THR A 278 15.41 8.86 8.02
CA THR A 278 15.70 9.23 6.63
C THR A 278 16.88 8.43 6.09
N ILE A 279 17.96 8.29 6.87
CA ILE A 279 19.08 7.39 6.56
C ILE A 279 18.63 5.92 6.44
N ALA A 280 17.78 5.42 7.34
CA ALA A 280 17.24 4.07 7.24
C ALA A 280 16.38 3.86 5.98
N LEU A 281 15.59 4.85 5.57
CA LEU A 281 14.85 4.81 4.31
C LEU A 281 15.79 4.77 3.09
N LEU A 282 16.82 5.63 3.05
CA LEU A 282 17.82 5.67 1.97
C LEU A 282 18.63 4.36 1.89
N LEU A 283 19.03 3.81 3.04
CA LEU A 283 19.67 2.50 3.15
C LEU A 283 18.74 1.39 2.63
N LYS A 284 17.44 1.44 2.93
CA LYS A 284 16.44 0.50 2.38
C LYS A 284 16.32 0.62 0.87
N GLN A 285 16.27 1.83 0.30
CA GLN A 285 16.26 2.00 -1.16
C GLN A 285 17.55 1.46 -1.81
N SER A 286 18.68 1.67 -1.16
CA SER A 286 20.00 1.17 -1.61
C SER A 286 20.05 -0.35 -1.64
N TYR A 287 19.60 -1.03 -0.59
CA TYR A 287 19.46 -2.50 -0.60
C TYR A 287 18.43 -3.03 -1.63
N LEU A 288 17.49 -2.20 -2.12
CA LEU A 288 16.43 -2.61 -3.06
C LEU A 288 16.75 -2.33 -4.54
N TYR A 289 17.69 -1.42 -4.83
CA TYR A 289 17.94 -0.85 -6.17
C TYR A 289 19.42 -0.48 -6.46
N GLY A 290 20.25 -0.32 -5.43
CA GLY A 290 21.66 0.01 -5.54
C GLY A 290 22.55 -1.18 -5.94
N THR A 291 23.81 -0.89 -6.25
CA THR A 291 24.88 -1.87 -6.39
C THR A 291 25.51 -2.20 -5.04
N THR A 292 26.35 -3.25 -4.98
CA THR A 292 27.11 -3.61 -3.78
C THR A 292 28.00 -2.47 -3.26
N SER A 293 28.56 -1.63 -4.15
CA SER A 293 29.39 -0.48 -3.76
C SER A 293 28.56 0.71 -3.25
N GLU A 294 27.39 0.98 -3.84
CA GLU A 294 26.47 2.01 -3.36
C GLU A 294 25.86 1.63 -2.01
N VAL A 295 25.55 0.34 -1.81
CA VAL A 295 25.16 -0.21 -0.51
C VAL A 295 26.27 -0.07 0.52
N ALA A 296 27.51 -0.44 0.18
CA ALA A 296 28.65 -0.29 1.08
C ALA A 296 28.85 1.17 1.51
N ALA A 297 28.80 2.11 0.57
CA ALA A 297 28.90 3.54 0.85
C ALA A 297 27.78 4.06 1.78
N MET A 298 26.55 3.56 1.64
CA MET A 298 25.46 3.88 2.57
C MET A 298 25.64 3.25 3.96
N ASP A 299 26.18 2.03 4.03
CA ASP A 299 26.57 1.42 5.30
C ASP A 299 27.75 2.18 5.96
N ASP A 300 28.72 2.69 5.19
CA ASP A 300 29.80 3.59 5.64
C ASP A 300 29.26 4.88 6.23
N ILE A 301 28.40 5.60 5.49
CA ILE A 301 27.74 6.84 5.95
C ILE A 301 26.96 6.59 7.25
N THR A 302 26.25 5.46 7.32
CA THR A 302 25.50 5.04 8.52
C THR A 302 26.42 4.82 9.75
N ARG A 303 27.71 4.50 9.56
CA ARG A 303 28.69 4.46 10.67
C ARG A 303 29.19 5.85 11.04
N HIS A 304 29.51 6.69 10.06
CA HIS A 304 30.04 8.04 10.28
C HIS A 304 29.04 8.94 11.02
N LEU A 305 27.73 8.82 10.72
CA LEU A 305 26.66 9.50 11.45
C LEU A 305 26.33 8.85 12.82
N GLY A 306 27.01 7.76 13.21
CA GLY A 306 26.80 7.06 14.48
C GLY A 306 25.53 6.20 14.55
N TYR A 307 24.75 6.06 13.47
CA TYR A 307 23.41 5.45 13.49
C TYR A 307 23.38 3.91 13.47
N ASN A 308 24.51 3.23 13.56
CA ASN A 308 24.59 1.76 13.64
C ASN A 308 23.79 1.15 14.81
N SER A 309 23.64 1.88 15.92
CA SER A 309 22.85 1.48 17.10
C SER A 309 21.36 1.82 16.98
N ASN A 310 20.95 2.59 15.95
CA ASN A 310 19.57 3.06 15.83
C ASN A 310 18.63 1.93 15.37
N PHE A 311 17.48 1.81 16.04
CA PHE A 311 16.54 0.74 15.78
C PHE A 311 15.98 0.73 14.34
N PHE A 312 15.79 1.89 13.68
CA PHE A 312 15.34 1.92 12.28
C PHE A 312 16.39 1.31 11.33
N VAL A 313 17.67 1.63 11.52
CA VAL A 313 18.78 1.06 10.75
C VAL A 313 18.89 -0.45 10.97
N GLN A 314 18.80 -0.89 12.24
CA GLN A 314 18.86 -2.31 12.60
C GLN A 314 17.68 -3.11 12.05
N ILE A 315 16.46 -2.54 12.08
CA ILE A 315 15.29 -3.11 11.41
C ILE A 315 15.56 -3.31 9.92
N VAL A 316 16.03 -2.28 9.20
CA VAL A 316 16.27 -2.36 7.76
C VAL A 316 17.31 -3.43 7.44
N ARG A 317 18.44 -3.45 8.15
CA ARG A 317 19.48 -4.48 7.98
C ARG A 317 18.94 -5.89 8.22
N THR A 318 18.19 -6.10 9.32
CA THR A 318 17.62 -7.42 9.67
C THR A 318 16.57 -7.88 8.63
N GLN A 319 15.66 -7.00 8.23
CA GLN A 319 14.66 -7.31 7.20
C GLN A 319 15.29 -7.66 5.85
N ILE A 320 16.33 -6.94 5.43
CA ILE A 320 17.04 -7.20 4.17
C ILE A 320 17.87 -8.48 4.25
N GLN A 321 18.56 -8.76 5.36
CA GLN A 321 19.28 -10.02 5.56
C GLN A 321 18.34 -11.24 5.44
N ILE A 322 17.15 -11.16 6.01
CA ILE A 322 16.11 -12.20 5.87
C ILE A 322 15.57 -12.27 4.43
N ILE A 323 15.36 -11.14 3.75
CA ILE A 323 14.91 -11.11 2.35
C ILE A 323 15.94 -11.73 1.40
N ASN A 324 17.22 -11.41 1.55
CA ASN A 324 18.29 -11.82 0.64
C ASN A 324 18.83 -13.23 0.91
N ARG A 325 18.33 -13.93 1.94
CA ARG A 325 18.70 -15.31 2.30
C ARG A 325 18.40 -16.34 1.20
N ASP A 326 17.36 -16.12 0.40
CA ASP A 326 16.95 -16.96 -0.73
C ASP A 326 16.10 -16.19 -1.76
N ASN A 327 15.68 -16.85 -2.84
CA ASN A 327 14.79 -16.28 -3.86
C ASN A 327 13.28 -16.57 -3.64
N HIS A 328 12.88 -17.19 -2.53
CA HIS A 328 11.47 -17.45 -2.23
C HIS A 328 10.73 -16.15 -1.88
N LYS A 329 9.40 -16.12 -2.03
CA LYS A 329 8.60 -14.99 -1.52
C LYS A 329 8.38 -15.10 -0.01
N ILE A 330 8.09 -16.31 0.48
CA ILE A 330 7.89 -16.57 1.92
C ILE A 330 9.22 -17.02 2.52
N LYS A 331 9.69 -16.28 3.53
CA LYS A 331 10.96 -16.48 4.21
C LYS A 331 10.77 -17.30 5.47
N ASN A 332 11.63 -18.30 5.64
CA ASN A 332 11.77 -19.00 6.90
C ASN A 332 12.51 -18.10 7.91
N ILE A 333 11.95 -17.97 9.11
CA ILE A 333 12.46 -17.10 10.18
C ILE A 333 13.11 -18.00 11.23
N THR A 334 14.40 -17.80 11.49
CA THR A 334 15.19 -18.64 12.41
C THR A 334 15.03 -18.20 13.86
N PRO A 335 15.41 -19.04 14.84
CA PRO A 335 15.54 -18.61 16.23
C PRO A 335 16.48 -17.41 16.39
N ASP A 336 17.56 -17.33 15.60
CA ASP A 336 18.52 -16.22 15.62
C ASP A 336 17.92 -14.91 15.10
N ASP A 337 17.06 -14.97 14.06
CA ASP A 337 16.29 -13.82 13.59
C ASP A 337 15.40 -13.28 14.75
N ILE A 338 14.69 -14.18 15.43
CA ILE A 338 13.83 -13.82 16.57
C ILE A 338 14.66 -13.25 17.73
N ALA A 339 15.83 -13.81 18.02
CA ALA A 339 16.75 -13.32 19.04
C ALA A 339 17.39 -11.96 18.68
N ALA A 340 17.67 -11.69 17.40
CA ALA A 340 18.07 -10.37 16.93
C ALA A 340 16.93 -9.34 17.11
N ILE A 341 15.74 -9.69 16.67
CA ILE A 341 14.53 -8.87 16.76
C ILE A 341 14.21 -8.51 18.22
N LEU A 342 14.21 -9.49 19.13
CA LEU A 342 13.95 -9.27 20.56
C LEU A 342 15.04 -8.42 21.24
N ARG A 343 16.32 -8.56 20.87
CA ARG A 343 17.39 -7.67 21.38
C ARG A 343 17.12 -6.20 21.06
N VAL A 344 16.67 -5.89 19.84
CA VAL A 344 16.32 -4.51 19.45
C VAL A 344 15.10 -4.02 20.24
N ARG A 345 14.05 -4.84 20.44
CA ARG A 345 12.87 -4.49 21.25
C ARG A 345 13.24 -4.17 22.70
N ASN A 346 14.09 -4.98 23.32
CA ASN A 346 14.51 -4.80 24.70
C ASN A 346 15.30 -3.49 24.91
N GLY A 347 16.01 -3.01 23.88
CA GLY A 347 16.66 -1.69 23.86
C GLY A 347 15.69 -0.49 23.76
N LEU A 348 14.40 -0.72 23.52
CA LEU A 348 13.36 0.32 23.40
C LEU A 348 12.43 0.40 24.64
N CYS A 349 12.72 -0.36 25.70
CA CYS A 349 11.96 -0.39 26.95
C CYS A 349 12.00 0.97 27.69
N GLY A 350 11.11 1.87 27.28
CA GLY A 350 10.96 3.23 27.82
C GLY A 350 10.21 4.16 26.88
N SER A 351 10.29 3.95 25.56
CA SER A 351 9.58 4.79 24.57
C SER A 351 8.45 4.03 23.89
N ARG A 352 7.21 4.28 24.33
CA ARG A 352 6.00 3.71 23.72
C ARG A 352 5.83 4.09 22.24
N ALA A 353 6.33 5.27 21.85
CA ALA A 353 6.35 5.72 20.46
C ALA A 353 7.34 4.92 19.61
N ALA A 354 8.56 4.71 20.09
CA ALA A 354 9.55 3.89 19.39
C ALA A 354 9.12 2.42 19.30
N LEU A 355 8.57 1.85 20.38
CA LEU A 355 7.98 0.50 20.38
C LEU A 355 6.84 0.38 19.35
N LYS A 356 5.94 1.37 19.24
CA LYS A 356 4.89 1.38 18.20
C LYS A 356 5.51 1.36 16.79
N ALA A 357 6.46 2.26 16.50
CA ALA A 357 7.13 2.35 15.20
C ALA A 357 7.87 1.05 14.82
N TYR A 358 8.60 0.49 15.79
CA TYR A 358 9.27 -0.81 15.71
C TYR A 358 8.29 -1.94 15.35
N TYR A 359 7.17 -2.04 16.08
CA TYR A 359 6.20 -3.12 15.88
C TYR A 359 5.40 -2.96 14.58
N GLU A 360 5.01 -1.75 14.21
CA GLU A 360 4.30 -1.49 12.97
C GLU A 360 5.20 -1.80 11.74
N SER A 361 6.52 -1.57 11.83
CA SER A 361 7.47 -1.99 10.80
C SER A 361 7.61 -3.52 10.69
N TYR A 362 7.85 -4.24 11.79
CA TYR A 362 7.97 -5.71 11.75
C TYR A 362 6.66 -6.40 11.39
N LEU A 363 5.51 -5.87 11.80
CA LEU A 363 4.20 -6.39 11.41
C LEU A 363 3.98 -6.29 9.91
N HIS A 364 4.31 -5.15 9.29
CA HIS A 364 4.24 -4.99 7.83
C HIS A 364 5.13 -6.00 7.09
N PHE A 365 6.35 -6.17 7.58
CA PHE A 365 7.32 -7.12 7.06
C PHE A 365 6.80 -8.57 7.12
N PHE A 366 6.42 -9.07 8.30
CA PHE A 366 5.96 -10.45 8.45
C PHE A 366 4.63 -10.73 7.76
N CYS A 367 3.70 -9.77 7.71
CA CYS A 367 2.47 -9.90 6.92
C CYS A 367 2.76 -10.06 5.40
N THR A 368 3.89 -9.55 4.91
CA THR A 368 4.28 -9.60 3.49
C THR A 368 5.15 -10.83 3.15
N TYR A 369 6.08 -11.19 4.04
CA TYR A 369 7.17 -12.15 3.79
C TYR A 369 7.14 -13.41 4.65
N SER A 370 6.23 -13.58 5.60
CA SER A 370 6.25 -14.74 6.52
C SER A 370 4.86 -15.34 6.78
N SER A 371 4.79 -16.30 7.69
CA SER A 371 3.58 -17.04 8.07
C SER A 371 2.79 -16.34 9.18
N MET A 372 1.51 -16.70 9.30
CA MET A 372 0.63 -16.14 10.33
C MET A 372 1.07 -16.47 11.77
N SER A 373 1.87 -17.53 12.01
CA SER A 373 2.40 -17.82 13.35
C SER A 373 3.41 -16.76 13.82
N VAL A 374 4.25 -16.25 12.92
CA VAL A 374 5.21 -15.16 13.23
C VAL A 374 4.46 -13.83 13.40
N VAL A 375 3.42 -13.58 12.60
CA VAL A 375 2.51 -12.43 12.79
C VAL A 375 1.82 -12.50 14.16
N GLN A 376 1.32 -13.66 14.56
CA GLN A 376 0.72 -13.87 15.89
C GLN A 376 1.72 -13.71 17.04
N PHE A 377 3.00 -14.09 16.85
CA PHE A 377 4.06 -13.80 17.82
C PHE A 377 4.24 -12.29 18.02
N VAL A 378 4.35 -11.51 16.94
CA VAL A 378 4.46 -10.05 17.04
C VAL A 378 3.24 -9.43 17.72
N LEU A 379 2.03 -9.87 17.40
CA LEU A 379 0.80 -9.38 18.04
C LEU A 379 0.74 -9.71 19.55
N LYS A 380 1.33 -10.84 19.99
CA LYS A 380 1.46 -11.19 21.41
C LYS A 380 2.45 -10.27 22.13
N GLU A 381 3.62 -9.98 21.53
CA GLU A 381 4.59 -9.08 22.13
C GLU A 381 4.12 -7.62 22.16
N MET A 382 3.42 -7.15 21.11
CA MET A 382 2.71 -5.86 21.11
C MET A 382 1.76 -5.74 22.30
N ASN A 383 0.98 -6.78 22.58
CA ASN A 383 0.01 -6.78 23.68
C ASN A 383 0.69 -6.79 25.06
N LYS A 384 1.81 -7.52 25.22
CA LYS A 384 2.63 -7.47 26.45
C LYS A 384 3.18 -6.07 26.73
N ASP A 385 3.60 -5.35 25.69
CA ASP A 385 4.11 -3.97 25.80
C ASP A 385 2.99 -2.90 25.84
N GLY A 386 1.72 -3.32 25.96
CA GLY A 386 0.57 -2.41 26.02
C GLY A 386 0.35 -1.59 24.75
N ILE A 387 0.88 -2.02 23.60
CA ILE A 387 0.73 -1.36 22.31
C ILE A 387 -0.62 -1.78 21.71
N ARG A 388 -1.60 -0.87 21.78
CA ARG A 388 -2.94 -1.08 21.21
C ARG A 388 -2.87 -1.30 19.70
N LEU A 389 -3.65 -2.26 19.20
CA LEU A 389 -3.77 -2.51 17.77
C LEU A 389 -4.44 -1.30 17.08
N THR A 390 -3.97 -0.96 15.88
CA THR A 390 -4.41 0.21 15.11
C THR A 390 -5.07 -0.22 13.81
N ARG A 391 -5.70 0.72 13.09
CA ARG A 391 -6.16 0.50 11.70
C ARG A 391 -5.04 -0.09 10.82
N PHE A 392 -3.80 0.40 10.99
CA PHE A 392 -2.62 -0.10 10.28
C PHE A 392 -2.36 -1.58 10.58
N THR A 393 -2.53 -2.02 11.84
CA THR A 393 -2.46 -3.44 12.21
C THR A 393 -3.45 -4.27 11.40
N TYR A 394 -4.72 -3.85 11.39
CA TYR A 394 -5.80 -4.57 10.73
C TYR A 394 -5.63 -4.60 9.21
N ASP A 395 -5.27 -3.48 8.57
CA ASP A 395 -5.02 -3.39 7.13
C ASP A 395 -3.87 -4.30 6.66
N ASN A 396 -2.83 -4.48 7.47
CA ASN A 396 -1.74 -5.42 7.19
C ASN A 396 -2.18 -6.89 7.33
N ILE A 397 -2.92 -7.24 8.38
CA ILE A 397 -3.49 -8.60 8.56
C ILE A 397 -4.45 -8.97 7.43
N ILE A 398 -5.34 -8.05 7.03
CA ILE A 398 -6.24 -8.20 5.89
C ILE A 398 -5.45 -8.45 4.60
N THR A 399 -4.41 -7.64 4.37
CA THR A 399 -3.55 -7.76 3.18
C THR A 399 -2.81 -9.11 3.16
N HIS A 400 -2.35 -9.60 4.30
CA HIS A 400 -1.77 -10.93 4.42
C HIS A 400 -2.73 -12.00 3.91
N TYR A 401 -3.96 -12.07 4.46
CA TYR A 401 -4.97 -13.05 4.05
C TYR A 401 -5.38 -12.95 2.57
N ILE A 402 -5.49 -11.73 2.02
CA ILE A 402 -5.73 -11.51 0.58
C ILE A 402 -4.56 -12.04 -0.26
N SER A 403 -3.32 -11.88 0.21
CA SER A 403 -2.13 -12.35 -0.49
C SER A 403 -1.92 -13.86 -0.42
N THR A 404 -2.32 -14.51 0.68
CA THR A 404 -2.29 -15.97 0.89
C THR A 404 -3.57 -16.67 0.43
N ARG A 405 -4.56 -15.92 -0.08
CA ARG A 405 -5.87 -16.39 -0.60
C ARG A 405 -6.80 -17.05 0.42
N LYS A 406 -6.57 -16.89 1.73
CA LYS A 406 -7.37 -17.57 2.77
C LYS A 406 -8.60 -16.74 3.17
N PHE A 407 -9.57 -16.63 2.25
CA PHE A 407 -10.76 -15.78 2.42
C PHE A 407 -11.62 -16.12 3.64
N LEU A 408 -11.81 -17.40 3.98
CA LEU A 408 -12.59 -17.78 5.18
C LEU A 408 -11.99 -17.20 6.48
N LEU A 409 -10.66 -17.11 6.56
CA LEU A 409 -9.98 -16.49 7.71
C LEU A 409 -10.11 -14.96 7.68
N LEU A 410 -10.00 -14.34 6.50
CA LEU A 410 -10.28 -12.92 6.30
C LEU A 410 -11.71 -12.57 6.74
N PHE A 411 -12.72 -13.32 6.29
CA PHE A 411 -14.12 -13.04 6.62
C PHE A 411 -14.42 -13.25 8.11
N ARG A 412 -13.91 -14.33 8.72
CA ARG A 412 -14.04 -14.57 10.18
C ARG A 412 -13.37 -13.47 11.00
N PHE A 413 -12.20 -13.00 10.60
CA PHE A 413 -11.55 -11.82 11.19
C PHE A 413 -12.39 -10.55 10.99
N MET A 414 -12.90 -10.37 9.77
CA MET A 414 -13.82 -9.32 9.33
C MET A 414 -15.01 -9.15 10.30
N LYS A 415 -15.82 -10.21 10.37
CA LYS A 415 -17.12 -10.34 11.08
C LYS A 415 -17.00 -10.40 12.61
N LYS A 416 -15.90 -10.91 13.16
CA LYS A 416 -15.72 -11.04 14.62
C LYS A 416 -15.06 -9.83 15.29
N PHE A 417 -14.10 -9.18 14.64
CA PHE A 417 -13.27 -8.14 15.27
C PHE A 417 -13.48 -6.76 14.65
N LEU A 418 -13.29 -6.63 13.34
CA LEU A 418 -13.20 -5.31 12.69
C LEU A 418 -14.55 -4.60 12.65
N SER A 419 -15.62 -5.29 12.23
CA SER A 419 -16.96 -4.73 12.11
C SER A 419 -17.57 -4.24 13.43
N LYS A 420 -17.00 -4.67 14.56
CA LYS A 420 -17.40 -4.28 15.92
C LYS A 420 -16.51 -3.20 16.55
N THR A 421 -15.38 -2.85 15.94
CA THR A 421 -14.35 -1.98 16.54
C THR A 421 -13.92 -0.81 15.68
N VAL A 422 -14.19 -0.84 14.37
CA VAL A 422 -13.85 0.22 13.42
C VAL A 422 -15.08 0.55 12.56
N PRO A 423 -15.38 1.82 12.27
CA PRO A 423 -16.44 2.19 11.33
C PRO A 423 -16.26 1.59 9.93
N PHE A 424 -17.35 1.47 9.18
CA PHE A 424 -17.26 1.04 7.80
C PHE A 424 -16.62 2.13 6.92
N GLU A 425 -15.71 1.72 6.04
CA GLU A 425 -15.12 2.53 4.97
C GLU A 425 -15.13 1.74 3.66
N PRO A 426 -15.28 2.39 2.48
CA PRO A 426 -15.36 1.72 1.18
C PRO A 426 -14.19 0.77 0.87
N ILE A 427 -13.01 1.03 1.43
CA ILE A 427 -11.84 0.16 1.29
C ILE A 427 -12.09 -1.27 1.81
N TYR A 428 -12.90 -1.46 2.86
CA TYR A 428 -13.20 -2.79 3.40
C TYR A 428 -14.06 -3.62 2.44
N GLY A 429 -14.99 -2.98 1.73
CA GLY A 429 -15.71 -3.61 0.61
C GLY A 429 -14.77 -4.05 -0.51
N LYS A 430 -13.73 -3.25 -0.81
CA LYS A 430 -12.70 -3.65 -1.77
C LYS A 430 -11.83 -4.80 -1.24
N TYR A 431 -11.45 -4.81 0.03
CA TYR A 431 -10.67 -5.90 0.61
C TYR A 431 -11.43 -7.24 0.60
N ILE A 432 -12.75 -7.21 0.85
CA ILE A 432 -13.63 -8.37 0.69
C ILE A 432 -13.66 -8.86 -0.77
N PHE A 433 -13.88 -7.97 -1.74
CA PHE A 433 -13.85 -8.31 -3.17
C PHE A 433 -12.49 -8.87 -3.61
N ASP A 434 -11.40 -8.16 -3.32
CA ASP A 434 -10.04 -8.56 -3.69
C ASP A 434 -9.64 -9.90 -3.04
N GLY A 435 -10.14 -10.19 -1.82
CA GLY A 435 -9.97 -11.48 -1.15
C GLY A 435 -10.77 -12.61 -1.78
N PHE A 436 -12.07 -12.40 -2.01
CA PHE A 436 -12.97 -13.43 -2.54
C PHE A 436 -12.55 -13.84 -3.95
N ILE A 437 -12.31 -12.89 -4.87
CA ILE A 437 -11.94 -13.17 -6.26
C ILE A 437 -10.58 -13.90 -6.37
N ARG A 438 -9.68 -13.76 -5.38
CA ARG A 438 -8.39 -14.48 -5.34
C ARG A 438 -8.49 -15.91 -4.81
N ALA A 439 -9.47 -16.18 -3.95
CA ALA A 439 -9.74 -17.50 -3.37
C ALA A 439 -10.66 -18.34 -4.29
N TYR A 440 -11.78 -17.74 -4.71
CA TYR A 440 -12.88 -18.40 -5.42
C TYR A 440 -13.11 -17.78 -6.82
N PRO A 441 -12.09 -17.74 -7.72
CA PRO A 441 -12.19 -17.05 -9.01
C PRO A 441 -13.25 -17.62 -9.96
N TYR A 442 -13.76 -18.82 -9.70
CA TYR A 442 -14.85 -19.45 -10.45
C TYR A 442 -16.25 -18.96 -10.02
N HIS A 443 -16.41 -18.43 -8.80
CA HIS A 443 -17.65 -17.79 -8.35
C HIS A 443 -17.70 -16.28 -8.56
N GLY A 444 -16.65 -15.69 -9.16
CA GLY A 444 -16.47 -14.23 -9.20
C GLY A 444 -17.61 -13.44 -9.86
N GLU A 445 -18.30 -14.03 -10.84
CA GLU A 445 -19.46 -13.43 -11.52
C GLU A 445 -20.70 -13.39 -10.61
N ARG A 446 -20.99 -14.48 -9.90
CA ARG A 446 -22.07 -14.55 -8.89
C ARG A 446 -21.81 -13.58 -7.72
N PHE A 447 -20.56 -13.48 -7.29
CA PHE A 447 -20.14 -12.55 -6.25
C PHE A 447 -20.24 -11.10 -6.70
N MET A 448 -19.81 -10.77 -7.92
CA MET A 448 -19.93 -9.43 -8.51
C MET A 448 -21.40 -9.00 -8.58
N HIS A 449 -22.30 -9.88 -9.05
CA HIS A 449 -23.74 -9.57 -9.11
C HIS A 449 -24.33 -9.28 -7.72
N ARG A 450 -23.99 -10.06 -6.69
CA ARG A 450 -24.38 -9.75 -5.30
C ARG A 450 -23.77 -8.44 -4.80
N MET A 451 -22.53 -8.14 -5.19
CA MET A 451 -21.88 -6.85 -4.87
C MET A 451 -22.60 -5.67 -5.53
N ASP A 452 -22.96 -5.76 -6.80
CA ASP A 452 -23.70 -4.69 -7.51
C ASP A 452 -25.07 -4.41 -6.89
N VAL A 453 -25.77 -5.45 -6.40
CA VAL A 453 -27.02 -5.30 -5.64
C VAL A 453 -26.79 -4.57 -4.31
N TRP A 454 -25.82 -5.02 -3.50
CA TRP A 454 -25.49 -4.37 -2.22
C TRP A 454 -25.01 -2.91 -2.41
N LEU A 455 -24.17 -2.66 -3.42
CA LEU A 455 -23.72 -1.33 -3.82
C LEU A 455 -24.87 -0.41 -4.24
N ALA A 456 -25.94 -0.95 -4.82
CA ALA A 456 -27.10 -0.17 -5.24
C ALA A 456 -28.09 0.13 -4.10
N THR A 457 -28.14 -0.69 -3.05
CA THR A 457 -29.11 -0.55 -1.93
C THR A 457 -28.53 0.08 -0.67
N THR A 458 -27.22 -0.03 -0.42
CA THR A 458 -26.65 0.16 0.93
C THR A 458 -25.71 1.36 1.07
N LEU A 459 -25.09 1.84 -0.03
CA LEU A 459 -24.08 2.91 0.03
C LEU A 459 -24.57 4.22 -0.57
N LEU A 460 -24.01 5.33 -0.07
CA LEU A 460 -24.17 6.66 -0.66
C LEU A 460 -23.68 6.66 -2.13
N PRO A 461 -24.28 7.49 -3.02
CA PRO A 461 -23.96 7.49 -4.45
C PRO A 461 -22.47 7.63 -4.78
N ASP A 462 -21.74 8.39 -3.95
CA ASP A 462 -20.32 8.64 -4.11
C ASP A 462 -19.43 7.46 -3.68
N ASP A 463 -19.73 6.85 -2.53
CA ASP A 463 -19.04 5.65 -2.06
C ASP A 463 -19.28 4.48 -3.03
N ARG A 464 -20.51 4.34 -3.53
CA ARG A 464 -20.86 3.44 -4.64
C ARG A 464 -20.00 3.72 -5.89
N ARG A 465 -19.92 4.98 -6.33
CA ARG A 465 -19.19 5.40 -7.55
C ARG A 465 -17.71 5.05 -7.49
N ILE A 466 -17.01 5.36 -6.40
CA ILE A 466 -15.58 5.01 -6.27
C ILE A 466 -15.36 3.51 -6.09
N LEU A 467 -16.23 2.81 -5.35
CA LEU A 467 -16.09 1.39 -5.11
C LEU A 467 -16.31 0.58 -6.40
N MET A 468 -17.33 0.91 -7.21
CA MET A 468 -17.54 0.34 -8.56
C MET A 468 -16.36 0.61 -9.51
N LYS A 469 -15.72 1.79 -9.44
CA LYS A 469 -14.49 2.08 -10.23
C LYS A 469 -13.32 1.17 -9.82
N SER A 470 -13.30 0.68 -8.59
CA SER A 470 -12.18 -0.05 -7.98
C SER A 470 -12.33 -1.59 -7.92
N CYS A 471 -13.57 -2.07 -8.00
CA CYS A 471 -13.96 -3.47 -7.92
C CYS A 471 -14.56 -3.87 -9.27
N ARG A 472 -13.65 -4.24 -10.18
CA ARG A 472 -13.99 -4.65 -11.55
C ARG A 472 -13.49 -6.07 -11.79
N LEU A 473 -14.25 -6.84 -12.55
CA LEU A 473 -13.94 -8.23 -12.89
C LEU A 473 -13.43 -8.34 -14.34
N ARG A 474 -12.40 -9.17 -14.57
CA ARG A 474 -11.88 -9.51 -15.91
C ARG A 474 -12.03 -11.01 -16.14
N LYS A 475 -12.78 -11.40 -17.17
CA LYS A 475 -12.84 -12.79 -17.64
C LYS A 475 -11.52 -13.17 -18.33
N LEU A 476 -11.00 -14.36 -18.05
CA LEU A 476 -9.73 -14.88 -18.56
C LEU A 476 -9.94 -16.24 -19.24
N ALA A 477 -9.07 -16.57 -20.18
CA ALA A 477 -9.02 -17.90 -20.80
C ALA A 477 -8.41 -19.00 -19.89
N SER A 478 -8.25 -18.73 -18.58
CA SER A 478 -7.69 -19.69 -17.62
C SER A 478 -8.81 -20.55 -17.02
N SER A 479 -8.73 -21.87 -17.18
CA SER A 479 -9.66 -22.80 -16.52
C SER A 479 -9.52 -22.85 -14.99
N LEU A 480 -8.40 -22.37 -14.43
CA LEU A 480 -8.12 -22.31 -12.98
C LEU A 480 -8.49 -20.97 -12.35
N ASN A 481 -8.34 -19.86 -13.08
CA ASN A 481 -8.74 -18.53 -12.63
C ASN A 481 -9.59 -17.88 -13.74
N PRO A 482 -10.83 -18.35 -13.98
CA PRO A 482 -11.66 -17.92 -15.11
C PRO A 482 -12.10 -16.46 -14.98
N TYR A 483 -12.18 -15.95 -13.76
CA TYR A 483 -12.22 -14.53 -13.47
C TYR A 483 -11.01 -14.11 -12.64
N ALA A 484 -10.60 -12.86 -12.80
CA ALA A 484 -9.63 -12.19 -11.95
C ALA A 484 -10.07 -10.76 -11.67
N ILE A 485 -9.49 -10.15 -10.64
CA ILE A 485 -9.58 -8.70 -10.43
C ILE A 485 -9.02 -8.03 -11.68
N HIS A 486 -9.82 -7.20 -12.33
CA HIS A 486 -9.32 -6.30 -13.36
C HIS A 486 -8.34 -5.33 -12.69
N ALA A 487 -7.05 -5.47 -13.00
CA ALA A 487 -6.06 -4.46 -12.61
C ALA A 487 -6.57 -3.10 -13.07
N ARG A 488 -6.48 -2.07 -12.22
CA ARG A 488 -6.86 -0.70 -12.58
C ARG A 488 -6.22 -0.36 -13.93
N ASP A 489 -6.99 0.27 -14.83
CA ASP A 489 -6.43 1.00 -15.98
C ASP A 489 -5.22 1.81 -15.48
N LEU A 490 -4.12 1.92 -16.24
CA LEU A 490 -2.87 2.55 -15.76
C LEU A 490 -3.14 3.95 -15.18
N THR A 491 -3.27 4.00 -13.84
CA THR A 491 -4.28 4.92 -13.26
C THR A 491 -3.85 6.37 -13.19
N SER A 492 -2.54 6.62 -13.21
CA SER A 492 -1.96 7.95 -13.30
C SER A 492 -1.73 8.30 -14.77
N SER A 493 -2.70 8.99 -15.37
CA SER A 493 -2.56 9.72 -16.63
C SER A 493 -1.28 10.59 -16.66
N HIS A 494 -0.93 11.18 -15.52
CA HIS A 494 0.29 11.95 -15.31
C HIS A 494 1.59 11.13 -15.54
N LYS A 495 1.63 9.86 -15.10
CA LYS A 495 2.76 8.95 -15.37
C LYS A 495 2.72 8.43 -16.81
N TYR A 496 1.56 7.90 -17.21
CA TYR A 496 1.33 7.22 -18.50
C TYR A 496 0.50 8.10 -19.45
N SER A 497 1.09 9.23 -19.87
CA SER A 497 0.46 10.31 -20.66
C SER A 497 -0.11 9.88 -22.01
N SER A 498 0.48 8.86 -22.63
CA SER A 498 0.13 8.40 -23.98
C SER A 498 -0.92 7.29 -24.00
N ASP A 499 -1.89 7.44 -24.90
CA ASP A 499 -2.92 6.44 -25.22
C ASP A 499 -2.35 5.06 -25.62
N GLN A 500 -1.09 5.01 -26.07
CA GLN A 500 -0.39 3.78 -26.44
C GLN A 500 -0.06 2.87 -25.23
N TRP A 501 -0.16 3.39 -24.01
CA TRP A 501 -0.03 2.61 -22.77
C TRP A 501 -1.26 1.74 -22.45
N LYS A 502 -2.41 1.99 -23.08
CA LYS A 502 -3.66 1.23 -22.88
C LYS A 502 -3.48 -0.28 -23.11
N ASP A 503 -4.31 -1.07 -22.44
CA ASP A 503 -4.26 -2.54 -22.44
C ASP A 503 -4.22 -3.13 -23.86
N ILE A 504 -3.26 -4.03 -24.13
CA ILE A 504 -2.99 -4.54 -25.48
C ILE A 504 -4.11 -5.51 -25.88
N LYS A 505 -5.04 -5.05 -26.72
CA LYS A 505 -6.16 -5.88 -27.19
C LYS A 505 -5.68 -6.88 -28.25
N TYR A 506 -6.11 -8.13 -28.13
CA TYR A 506 -5.89 -9.19 -29.10
C TYR A 506 -7.20 -9.89 -29.43
N ASP A 507 -7.56 -9.87 -30.71
CA ASP A 507 -8.65 -10.63 -31.30
C ASP A 507 -8.16 -11.06 -32.69
N PRO A 508 -8.03 -12.38 -32.98
CA PRO A 508 -7.50 -12.84 -34.26
C PRO A 508 -8.41 -12.45 -35.44
N ASN A 509 -9.70 -12.18 -35.18
CA ASN A 509 -10.70 -11.85 -36.19
C ASN A 509 -10.69 -10.35 -36.56
N LYS A 510 -9.81 -9.53 -35.95
CA LYS A 510 -9.79 -8.06 -36.11
C LYS A 510 -8.41 -7.56 -36.56
N PRO A 511 -8.14 -7.51 -37.89
CA PRO A 511 -6.83 -7.12 -38.43
C PRO A 511 -6.32 -5.76 -37.94
N TYR A 512 -7.21 -4.78 -37.69
CA TYR A 512 -6.81 -3.47 -37.18
C TYR A 512 -6.15 -3.53 -35.79
N LEU A 513 -6.50 -4.50 -34.94
CA LEU A 513 -5.82 -4.70 -33.64
C LEU A 513 -4.40 -5.23 -33.80
N LYS A 514 -4.09 -5.96 -34.89
CA LYS A 514 -2.71 -6.37 -35.23
C LYS A 514 -1.85 -5.16 -35.59
N PHE A 515 -2.42 -4.15 -36.26
CA PHE A 515 -1.76 -2.87 -36.52
C PHE A 515 -1.62 -2.03 -35.24
N GLN A 516 -2.70 -1.85 -34.49
CA GLN A 516 -2.69 -1.12 -33.21
C GLN A 516 -1.66 -1.70 -32.24
N ARG A 517 -1.60 -3.03 -32.09
CA ARG A 517 -0.60 -3.72 -31.26
C ARG A 517 0.83 -3.47 -31.72
N ARG A 518 1.10 -3.39 -33.04
CA ARG A 518 2.43 -3.03 -33.56
C ARG A 518 2.78 -1.59 -33.20
N ALA A 519 1.89 -0.63 -33.44
CA ALA A 519 2.11 0.78 -33.11
C ALA A 519 2.31 1.01 -31.60
N GLN A 520 1.50 0.35 -30.76
CA GLN A 520 1.65 0.37 -29.31
C GLN A 520 3.02 -0.19 -28.87
N MET A 521 3.48 -1.31 -29.44
CA MET A 521 4.76 -1.90 -29.05
C MET A 521 5.94 -1.05 -29.50
N ALA A 522 5.94 -0.55 -30.74
CA ALA A 522 6.96 0.36 -31.27
C ALA A 522 7.09 1.61 -30.38
N TYR A 523 5.99 2.34 -30.14
CA TYR A 523 6.01 3.50 -29.25
C TYR A 523 6.58 3.14 -27.87
N ARG A 524 6.15 2.03 -27.23
CA ARG A 524 6.62 1.68 -25.88
C ARG A 524 8.13 1.43 -25.83
N THR A 525 8.71 0.78 -26.84
CA THR A 525 10.15 0.48 -26.88
C THR A 525 10.99 1.66 -27.33
N GLU A 526 10.53 2.43 -28.31
CA GLU A 526 11.29 3.49 -28.96
C GLU A 526 11.20 4.82 -28.20
N HIS A 527 10.03 5.13 -27.62
CA HIS A 527 9.76 6.42 -26.99
C HIS A 527 9.26 6.30 -25.54
N GLY A 528 8.24 5.48 -25.29
CA GLY A 528 7.51 5.47 -24.02
C GLY A 528 8.35 5.12 -22.80
N LEU A 529 9.16 4.05 -22.85
CA LEU A 529 10.07 3.74 -21.74
C LEU A 529 11.09 4.86 -21.50
N GLN A 530 11.53 5.55 -22.56
CA GLN A 530 12.43 6.71 -22.44
C GLN A 530 11.70 7.93 -21.86
N GLU A 531 10.44 8.18 -22.22
CA GLU A 531 9.59 9.24 -21.68
C GLU A 531 9.44 9.10 -20.15
N ILE A 532 9.16 7.89 -19.66
CA ILE A 532 9.04 7.60 -18.22
C ILE A 532 10.39 7.78 -17.50
N MET A 533 11.50 7.32 -18.09
CA MET A 533 12.84 7.56 -17.55
C MET A 533 13.18 9.06 -17.51
N ARG A 534 12.78 9.83 -18.54
CA ARG A 534 13.05 11.26 -18.68
C ARG A 534 12.16 12.14 -17.78
N LYS A 535 11.09 11.57 -17.21
CA LYS A 535 10.36 12.14 -16.07
C LYS A 535 11.02 11.82 -14.71
N GLY A 536 12.03 10.95 -14.68
CA GLY A 536 12.80 10.60 -13.48
C GLY A 536 12.23 9.44 -12.66
N ILE A 537 11.47 8.54 -13.28
CA ILE A 537 10.62 7.53 -12.62
C ILE A 537 10.88 6.11 -13.14
N CYS A 538 10.70 5.11 -12.26
CA CYS A 538 10.71 3.71 -12.66
C CYS A 538 9.37 3.27 -13.29
N PRO A 539 9.36 2.71 -14.51
CA PRO A 539 8.18 2.07 -15.08
C PRO A 539 7.74 0.85 -14.25
N ASP A 540 6.46 0.51 -14.30
CA ASP A 540 5.91 -0.57 -13.50
C ASP A 540 6.21 -1.94 -14.12
N TYR A 541 6.65 -2.90 -13.30
CA TYR A 541 7.17 -4.19 -13.77
C TYR A 541 6.17 -4.95 -14.66
N SER A 542 4.86 -4.87 -14.37
CA SER A 542 3.81 -5.46 -15.22
C SER A 542 3.79 -4.88 -16.64
N VAL A 543 4.03 -3.57 -16.79
CA VAL A 543 4.11 -2.91 -18.10
C VAL A 543 5.32 -3.41 -18.89
N ILE A 544 6.45 -3.66 -18.22
CA ILE A 544 7.65 -4.24 -18.83
C ILE A 544 7.40 -5.70 -19.22
N GLU A 545 6.85 -6.52 -18.32
CA GLU A 545 6.56 -7.93 -18.57
C GLU A 545 5.59 -8.10 -19.73
N ASP A 546 4.47 -7.37 -19.74
CA ASP A 546 3.50 -7.44 -20.83
C ASP A 546 4.02 -6.85 -22.14
N THR A 547 4.89 -5.85 -22.12
CA THR A 547 5.56 -5.37 -23.35
C THR A 547 6.53 -6.43 -23.89
N LEU A 548 7.40 -7.01 -23.04
CA LEU A 548 8.33 -8.09 -23.43
C LEU A 548 7.59 -9.31 -23.99
N ARG A 549 6.51 -9.76 -23.33
CA ARG A 549 5.65 -10.86 -23.80
C ARG A 549 5.04 -10.65 -25.19
N ASN A 550 4.98 -9.42 -25.66
CA ASN A 550 4.35 -9.06 -26.94
C ASN A 550 5.35 -8.79 -28.08
N LEU A 551 6.67 -8.84 -27.81
CA LEU A 551 7.73 -8.47 -28.76
C LEU A 551 8.40 -9.64 -29.49
N GLY A 552 8.98 -9.35 -30.65
CA GLY A 552 9.88 -10.25 -31.39
C GLY A 552 11.25 -10.42 -30.71
N PRO A 553 11.99 -11.51 -30.96
CA PRO A 553 13.19 -11.87 -30.21
C PRO A 553 14.25 -10.77 -30.10
N ALA A 554 14.60 -10.12 -31.21
CA ALA A 554 15.62 -9.07 -31.23
C ALA A 554 15.29 -7.88 -30.30
N VAL A 555 14.01 -7.48 -30.22
CA VAL A 555 13.58 -6.34 -29.40
C VAL A 555 13.44 -6.71 -27.92
N ARG A 556 13.16 -7.99 -27.61
CA ARG A 556 13.12 -8.46 -26.22
C ARG A 556 14.47 -8.36 -25.52
N GLN A 557 15.57 -8.66 -26.23
CA GLN A 557 16.93 -8.45 -25.72
C GLN A 557 17.23 -6.98 -25.42
N GLY A 558 16.68 -6.05 -26.21
CA GLY A 558 16.72 -4.60 -25.92
C GLY A 558 16.01 -4.19 -24.63
N ILE A 559 14.90 -4.87 -24.24
CA ILE A 559 14.30 -4.65 -22.93
C ILE A 559 15.19 -5.20 -21.81
N LEU A 560 15.76 -6.39 -21.98
CA LEU A 560 16.63 -7.02 -20.97
C LEU A 560 17.89 -6.17 -20.68
N SER A 561 18.52 -5.60 -21.71
CA SER A 561 19.70 -4.73 -21.55
C SER A 561 19.40 -3.37 -20.89
N VAL A 562 18.13 -2.95 -20.86
CA VAL A 562 17.69 -1.70 -20.20
C VAL A 562 17.32 -1.93 -18.72
N LEU A 563 17.07 -3.17 -18.26
CA LEU A 563 16.75 -3.46 -16.85
C LEU A 563 17.78 -2.92 -15.83
N PRO A 564 19.12 -3.00 -16.06
CA PRO A 564 20.09 -2.40 -15.14
C PRO A 564 19.99 -0.88 -15.07
N ARG A 565 19.77 -0.21 -16.21
CA ARG A 565 19.55 1.25 -16.29
C ARG A 565 18.25 1.71 -15.63
N LEU A 566 17.29 0.81 -15.47
CA LEU A 566 16.05 1.03 -14.71
C LEU A 566 16.18 0.65 -13.22
N ARG A 567 17.34 0.11 -12.79
CA ARG A 567 17.58 -0.51 -11.48
C ARG A 567 16.62 -1.69 -11.17
N LEU A 568 16.16 -2.41 -12.18
CA LEU A 568 15.14 -3.48 -12.06
C LEU A 568 15.71 -4.91 -12.06
N ASN A 569 16.99 -5.07 -11.70
CA ASN A 569 17.74 -6.33 -11.75
C ASN A 569 17.06 -7.51 -11.04
N LYS A 570 16.32 -7.26 -9.94
CA LYS A 570 15.55 -8.29 -9.21
C LYS A 570 14.44 -8.98 -10.03
N TYR A 571 14.12 -8.45 -11.22
CA TYR A 571 13.18 -9.06 -12.15
C TYR A 571 13.84 -9.75 -13.36
N THR A 572 15.16 -9.64 -13.51
CA THR A 572 15.91 -10.14 -14.68
C THR A 572 15.73 -11.64 -14.89
N LEU A 573 15.86 -12.46 -13.84
CA LEU A 573 15.67 -13.92 -13.94
C LEU A 573 14.29 -14.28 -14.51
N ARG A 574 13.23 -13.66 -14.00
CA ARG A 574 11.84 -13.93 -14.45
C ARG A 574 11.63 -13.52 -15.91
N LEU A 575 12.20 -12.39 -16.33
CA LEU A 575 12.11 -11.90 -17.71
C LEU A 575 12.98 -12.71 -18.68
N GLN A 576 14.14 -13.20 -18.24
CA GLN A 576 14.96 -14.17 -19.01
C GLN A 576 14.24 -15.50 -19.21
N ILE A 577 13.56 -16.03 -18.19
CA ILE A 577 12.71 -17.23 -18.30
C ILE A 577 11.59 -17.02 -19.34
N TYR A 578 10.97 -15.83 -19.37
CA TYR A 578 9.99 -15.50 -20.41
C TYR A 578 10.62 -15.38 -21.80
N ASP A 579 11.72 -14.66 -21.96
CA ASP A 579 12.40 -14.48 -23.25
C ASP A 579 12.81 -15.83 -23.86
N PHE A 580 13.44 -16.67 -23.04
CA PHE A 580 13.86 -18.02 -23.42
C PHE A 580 12.66 -18.87 -23.87
N ILE A 581 11.61 -19.00 -23.06
CA ILE A 581 10.42 -19.80 -23.41
C ILE A 581 9.72 -19.24 -24.66
N LEU A 582 9.68 -17.92 -24.85
CA LEU A 582 9.13 -17.26 -26.04
C LEU A 582 10.04 -17.39 -27.28
N GLY A 583 11.31 -17.75 -27.10
CA GLY A 583 12.23 -18.16 -28.17
C GLY A 583 11.95 -19.55 -28.75
N ARG A 584 11.12 -20.38 -28.09
CA ARG A 584 10.80 -21.77 -28.47
C ARG A 584 12.04 -22.69 -28.61
N PRO A 585 12.89 -22.81 -27.58
CA PRO A 585 14.10 -23.63 -27.60
C PRO A 585 13.81 -25.10 -27.94
N ASP A 586 14.82 -25.84 -28.38
CA ASP A 586 14.82 -27.30 -28.48
C ASP A 586 14.83 -27.98 -27.09
N LYS A 587 15.13 -29.29 -27.02
CA LYS A 587 15.20 -30.03 -25.75
C LYS A 587 16.55 -29.84 -25.03
N ALA A 588 17.67 -29.86 -25.74
CA ALA A 588 19.01 -29.76 -25.14
C ALA A 588 19.21 -28.38 -24.51
N ALA A 589 18.97 -27.32 -25.28
CA ALA A 589 19.05 -25.94 -24.78
C ALA A 589 18.13 -25.71 -23.58
N PHE A 590 16.96 -26.37 -23.52
CA PHE A 590 16.05 -26.28 -22.38
C PHE A 590 16.60 -26.97 -21.13
N VAL A 591 17.15 -28.19 -21.26
CA VAL A 591 17.77 -28.92 -20.15
C VAL A 591 18.94 -28.12 -19.56
N ASP A 592 19.82 -27.57 -20.40
CA ASP A 592 20.99 -26.82 -19.95
C ASP A 592 20.61 -25.49 -19.30
N PHE A 593 19.59 -24.80 -19.84
CA PHE A 593 19.02 -23.59 -19.25
C PHE A 593 18.43 -23.86 -17.84
N VAL A 594 17.72 -24.99 -17.66
CA VAL A 594 17.17 -25.41 -16.37
C VAL A 594 18.29 -25.74 -15.38
N LYS A 595 19.24 -26.62 -15.75
CA LYS A 595 20.36 -27.03 -14.88
C LYS A 595 21.18 -25.83 -14.38
N ARG A 596 21.44 -24.85 -15.25
CA ARG A 596 22.20 -23.63 -14.92
C ARG A 596 21.47 -22.71 -13.94
N LEU A 597 20.14 -22.70 -13.94
CA LEU A 597 19.35 -21.74 -13.17
C LEU A 597 18.67 -22.32 -11.93
N ASP A 598 18.55 -23.65 -11.80
CA ASP A 598 17.77 -24.26 -10.71
C ASP A 598 18.04 -23.72 -9.30
N PRO A 599 19.29 -23.49 -8.84
CA PRO A 599 19.57 -22.91 -7.52
C PRO A 599 18.92 -21.53 -7.28
N GLN A 600 18.57 -20.81 -8.35
CA GLN A 600 17.97 -19.46 -8.30
C GLN A 600 16.45 -19.48 -8.44
N LEU A 601 15.83 -20.61 -8.82
CA LEU A 601 14.38 -20.68 -9.09
C LEU A 601 13.57 -20.76 -7.79
N ASN A 602 12.53 -19.93 -7.67
CA ASN A 602 11.48 -20.14 -6.65
C ASN A 602 10.43 -21.14 -7.16
N THR A 603 9.52 -21.55 -6.28
CA THR A 603 8.45 -22.53 -6.55
C THR A 603 7.57 -22.13 -7.74
N SER A 604 7.40 -20.82 -8.00
CA SER A 604 6.61 -20.31 -9.13
C SER A 604 7.33 -20.35 -10.47
N ASP A 605 8.65 -20.33 -10.47
CA ASP A 605 9.48 -20.54 -11.66
C ASP A 605 9.62 -22.04 -11.93
N ARG A 606 9.90 -22.85 -10.89
CA ARG A 606 10.01 -24.31 -11.01
C ARG A 606 8.74 -24.96 -11.59
N ILE A 607 7.55 -24.65 -11.06
CA ILE A 607 6.27 -25.16 -11.61
C ILE A 607 6.03 -24.69 -13.06
N PHE A 608 6.45 -23.48 -13.43
CA PHE A 608 6.28 -22.95 -14.78
C PHE A 608 7.22 -23.64 -15.79
N LEU A 609 8.46 -23.89 -15.40
CA LEU A 609 9.46 -24.62 -16.20
C LEU A 609 9.14 -26.12 -16.27
N ALA A 610 8.71 -26.77 -15.19
CA ALA A 610 8.28 -28.17 -15.19
C ALA A 610 7.12 -28.40 -16.17
N ARG A 611 6.15 -27.47 -16.23
CA ARG A 611 5.08 -27.50 -17.24
C ARG A 611 5.60 -27.35 -18.68
N ARG A 612 6.79 -26.79 -18.90
CA ARG A 612 7.43 -26.76 -20.24
C ARG A 612 8.22 -28.05 -20.51
N ALA A 613 9.00 -28.54 -19.55
CA ALA A 613 9.72 -29.82 -19.60
C ALA A 613 8.78 -30.98 -20.02
N LEU A 614 7.65 -31.12 -19.32
CA LEU A 614 6.64 -32.16 -19.59
C LEU A 614 6.07 -32.10 -21.02
N ASN A 615 5.83 -30.90 -21.55
CA ASN A 615 5.33 -30.70 -22.92
C ASN A 615 6.44 -30.79 -23.99
N LYS A 616 7.70 -30.97 -23.57
CA LYS A 616 8.88 -31.22 -24.42
C LYS A 616 9.42 -32.66 -24.28
N CYS A 617 8.74 -33.52 -23.51
CA CYS A 617 9.20 -34.87 -23.15
C CYS A 617 10.60 -34.86 -22.51
N ASP A 618 10.86 -33.86 -21.68
CA ASP A 618 11.98 -33.79 -20.76
C ASP A 618 11.49 -34.22 -19.36
N TYR A 619 11.71 -35.50 -19.04
CA TYR A 619 11.21 -36.14 -17.82
C TYR A 619 12.18 -36.01 -16.65
N ASP A 620 13.48 -35.93 -16.93
CA ASP A 620 14.54 -35.76 -15.93
C ASP A 620 14.52 -34.33 -15.39
N GLY A 621 14.49 -33.32 -16.29
CA GLY A 621 14.35 -31.91 -15.92
C GLY A 621 12.99 -31.62 -15.26
N PHE A 622 11.93 -32.33 -15.65
CA PHE A 622 10.64 -32.28 -14.96
C PHE A 622 10.73 -32.78 -13.52
N THR A 623 11.37 -33.93 -13.29
CA THR A 623 11.48 -34.57 -11.98
C THR A 623 12.34 -33.71 -11.03
N LEU A 624 13.47 -33.20 -11.52
CA LEU A 624 14.36 -32.26 -10.81
C LEU A 624 13.62 -31.00 -10.33
N LEU A 625 12.75 -30.44 -11.18
CA LEU A 625 12.01 -29.21 -10.87
C LEU A 625 10.82 -29.42 -9.93
N LEU A 626 10.29 -30.64 -9.80
CA LEU A 626 9.16 -30.93 -8.90
C LEU A 626 9.55 -31.59 -7.57
N SER A 627 10.77 -32.11 -7.43
CA SER A 627 11.30 -32.59 -6.15
C SER A 627 11.79 -31.45 -5.24
N SER A 628 12.23 -30.34 -5.83
CA SER A 628 12.83 -29.18 -5.15
C SER A 628 11.83 -28.04 -4.82
N LEU A 629 10.52 -28.32 -4.76
CA LEU A 629 9.51 -27.30 -4.44
C LEU A 629 9.51 -26.94 -2.94
N ASN A 630 9.42 -25.65 -2.59
CA ASN A 630 9.37 -25.20 -1.20
C ASN A 630 7.93 -25.31 -0.64
N PRO A 631 7.67 -26.11 0.43
CA PRO A 631 6.34 -26.26 1.01
C PRO A 631 5.71 -24.95 1.49
N LEU A 632 6.50 -24.00 1.98
CA LEU A 632 6.01 -22.69 2.47
C LEU A 632 5.41 -21.82 1.36
N GLU A 633 5.70 -22.15 0.10
CA GLU A 633 5.14 -21.48 -1.07
C GLU A 633 3.99 -22.25 -1.74
N MET A 634 3.63 -23.45 -1.26
CA MET A 634 2.62 -24.28 -1.89
C MET A 634 1.20 -23.83 -1.51
N THR A 635 0.59 -23.03 -2.39
CA THR A 635 -0.85 -22.69 -2.29
C THR A 635 -1.71 -23.82 -2.81
N ASP A 636 -2.98 -23.86 -2.42
CA ASP A 636 -4.04 -24.81 -2.84
C ASP A 636 -4.02 -25.01 -4.38
N SER A 637 -3.95 -23.90 -5.12
CA SER A 637 -3.86 -23.88 -6.58
C SER A 637 -2.53 -24.39 -7.17
N ARG A 638 -1.44 -24.37 -6.40
CA ARG A 638 -0.14 -24.97 -6.79
C ARG A 638 -0.17 -26.49 -6.56
N HIS A 639 -0.75 -26.97 -5.46
CA HIS A 639 -1.00 -28.40 -5.25
C HIS A 639 -1.81 -29.01 -6.41
N MET A 640 -2.93 -28.38 -6.81
CA MET A 640 -3.75 -28.84 -7.94
C MET A 640 -2.98 -28.87 -9.28
N ILE A 641 -2.08 -27.91 -9.53
CA ILE A 641 -1.23 -27.92 -10.73
C ILE A 641 -0.19 -29.04 -10.65
N VAL A 642 0.49 -29.21 -9.50
CA VAL A 642 1.52 -30.23 -9.32
C VAL A 642 0.94 -31.65 -9.43
N LEU A 643 -0.26 -31.89 -8.90
CA LEU A 643 -0.96 -33.17 -9.11
C LEU A 643 -1.21 -33.42 -10.60
N ASN A 644 -1.84 -32.48 -11.33
CA ASN A 644 -2.07 -32.65 -12.78
C ASN A 644 -0.77 -32.91 -13.55
N LEU A 645 0.32 -32.23 -13.20
CA LEU A 645 1.63 -32.44 -13.79
C LEU A 645 2.17 -33.86 -13.50
N ARG A 646 2.15 -34.31 -12.24
CA ARG A 646 2.60 -35.66 -11.83
C ARG A 646 1.78 -36.75 -12.52
N LEU A 647 0.44 -36.66 -12.48
CA LEU A 647 -0.44 -37.65 -13.13
C LEU A 647 -0.16 -37.73 -14.65
N ARG A 648 -0.04 -36.59 -15.34
CA ARG A 648 0.29 -36.57 -16.77
C ARG A 648 1.67 -37.15 -17.07
N HIS A 649 2.67 -36.87 -16.23
CA HIS A 649 4.01 -37.43 -16.35
C HIS A 649 3.99 -38.96 -16.26
N SER A 650 3.39 -39.49 -15.20
CA SER A 650 3.29 -40.94 -14.96
C SER A 650 2.53 -41.66 -16.08
N VAL A 651 1.48 -41.05 -16.64
CA VAL A 651 0.81 -41.60 -17.85
C VAL A 651 1.69 -41.51 -19.10
N GLN A 652 2.54 -40.50 -19.25
CA GLN A 652 3.48 -40.43 -20.37
C GLN A 652 4.60 -41.48 -20.26
N THR A 653 5.14 -41.73 -19.07
CA THR A 653 6.26 -42.66 -18.81
C THR A 653 5.85 -44.12 -18.55
N ASN A 654 4.55 -44.43 -18.49
CA ASN A 654 3.98 -45.74 -18.09
C ASN A 654 4.23 -46.12 -16.60
N ASN A 655 4.63 -45.19 -15.73
CA ASN A 655 4.82 -45.52 -14.31
C ASN A 655 3.48 -45.44 -13.56
N PHE A 656 2.69 -46.51 -13.61
CA PHE A 656 1.35 -46.57 -13.00
C PHE A 656 1.37 -46.73 -11.48
N GLN A 657 2.49 -47.14 -10.87
CA GLN A 657 2.68 -47.09 -9.42
C GLN A 657 2.79 -45.63 -8.94
N ALA A 658 3.74 -44.86 -9.47
CA ALA A 658 3.92 -43.44 -9.09
C ALA A 658 2.72 -42.55 -9.46
N PHE A 659 1.90 -42.99 -10.43
CA PHE A 659 0.58 -42.41 -10.68
C PHE A 659 -0.36 -42.56 -9.47
N GLN A 660 -0.45 -43.77 -8.93
CA GLN A 660 -1.34 -44.08 -7.80
C GLN A 660 -0.85 -43.43 -6.50
N GLU A 661 0.45 -43.48 -6.21
CA GLU A 661 1.08 -42.78 -5.07
C GLU A 661 0.85 -41.27 -5.12
N SER A 662 0.84 -40.67 -6.32
CA SER A 662 0.53 -39.24 -6.50
C SER A 662 -0.92 -38.90 -6.14
N ILE A 663 -1.85 -39.86 -6.17
CA ILE A 663 -3.22 -39.69 -5.69
C ILE A 663 -3.28 -39.84 -4.15
N ASP A 664 -2.61 -40.85 -3.59
CA ASP A 664 -2.59 -41.08 -2.12
C ASP A 664 -1.99 -39.89 -1.35
N GLN A 665 -0.95 -39.25 -1.91
CA GLN A 665 -0.30 -38.07 -1.35
C GLN A 665 -1.14 -36.77 -1.49
N PHE A 666 -2.36 -36.82 -2.03
CA PHE A 666 -3.18 -35.65 -2.30
C PHE A 666 -4.37 -35.52 -1.35
N HIS A 667 -4.16 -34.83 -0.23
CA HIS A 667 -5.19 -34.58 0.78
C HIS A 667 -6.26 -33.59 0.28
N ILE A 668 -7.29 -34.12 -0.38
CA ILE A 668 -8.44 -33.38 -0.93
C ILE A 668 -9.13 -32.50 0.15
N SER A 669 -9.12 -32.97 1.39
CA SER A 669 -9.69 -32.30 2.57
C SER A 669 -9.09 -30.92 2.86
N ASP A 670 -7.80 -30.73 2.55
CA ASP A 670 -6.96 -29.67 3.13
C ASP A 670 -6.85 -28.42 2.24
N ILE A 671 -7.39 -28.50 1.02
CA ILE A 671 -7.27 -27.48 -0.01
C ILE A 671 -8.64 -27.00 -0.52
N THR A 672 -8.69 -25.74 -0.94
CA THR A 672 -9.81 -25.24 -1.74
C THR A 672 -9.70 -25.81 -3.16
N LEU A 673 -10.69 -26.61 -3.59
CA LEU A 673 -10.70 -27.21 -4.92
C LEU A 673 -11.03 -26.18 -6.02
N SER A 674 -10.95 -26.62 -7.27
CA SER A 674 -11.35 -25.83 -8.44
C SER A 674 -11.87 -26.75 -9.54
N PRO A 675 -12.89 -26.34 -10.31
CA PRO A 675 -13.32 -27.05 -11.53
C PRO A 675 -12.22 -27.25 -12.58
N PHE A 676 -11.08 -26.57 -12.44
CA PHE A 676 -9.85 -26.92 -13.16
C PHE A 676 -9.41 -28.37 -12.93
N LEU A 677 -9.35 -28.81 -11.67
CA LEU A 677 -8.78 -30.12 -11.34
C LEU A 677 -9.64 -31.24 -11.91
N LEU A 678 -10.96 -31.16 -11.74
CA LEU A 678 -11.91 -32.08 -12.37
C LEU A 678 -11.67 -32.21 -13.88
N ARG A 679 -11.69 -31.09 -14.61
CA ARG A 679 -11.46 -31.07 -16.06
C ARG A 679 -10.07 -31.57 -16.47
N GLN A 680 -9.08 -31.49 -15.58
CA GLN A 680 -7.76 -32.07 -15.80
C GLN A 680 -7.71 -33.57 -15.52
N SER A 681 -8.39 -34.05 -14.47
CA SER A 681 -8.52 -35.48 -14.18
C SER A 681 -9.27 -36.21 -15.28
N SER A 682 -10.41 -35.70 -15.76
CA SER A 682 -11.14 -36.29 -16.91
C SER A 682 -10.35 -36.23 -18.23
N PHE A 683 -9.38 -35.32 -18.37
CA PHE A 683 -8.45 -35.31 -19.50
C PHE A 683 -7.38 -36.42 -19.37
N VAL A 684 -6.85 -36.63 -18.17
CA VAL A 684 -5.93 -37.73 -17.85
C VAL A 684 -6.63 -39.08 -17.99
N GLU A 685 -7.91 -39.20 -17.60
CA GLU A 685 -8.70 -40.42 -17.80
C GLU A 685 -8.80 -40.78 -19.28
N LYS A 686 -9.04 -39.80 -20.16
CA LYS A 686 -9.06 -40.00 -21.61
C LYS A 686 -7.68 -40.41 -22.17
N MET A 687 -6.57 -40.02 -21.53
CA MET A 687 -5.24 -40.53 -21.87
C MET A 687 -5.05 -41.99 -21.44
N LEU A 688 -5.47 -42.36 -20.22
CA LEU A 688 -5.44 -43.74 -19.71
C LEU A 688 -6.30 -44.67 -20.57
N LEU A 689 -7.56 -44.28 -20.83
CA LEU A 689 -8.49 -45.02 -21.70
C LEU A 689 -7.95 -45.18 -23.13
N LYS A 690 -7.25 -44.16 -23.66
CA LYS A 690 -6.57 -44.32 -24.96
C LYS A 690 -5.44 -45.35 -24.86
N LYS A 691 -4.59 -45.31 -23.84
CA LYS A 691 -3.52 -46.32 -23.67
C LYS A 691 -4.09 -47.73 -23.50
N LEU A 692 -5.14 -47.91 -22.69
CA LEU A 692 -5.79 -49.20 -22.46
C LEU A 692 -6.31 -49.83 -23.78
N LYS A 693 -6.91 -49.02 -24.65
CA LYS A 693 -7.36 -49.45 -25.99
C LYS A 693 -6.25 -49.80 -26.99
N HIS A 694 -4.98 -49.56 -26.66
CA HIS A 694 -3.81 -49.86 -27.50
C HIS A 694 -2.78 -50.74 -26.77
N ALA A 695 -3.13 -51.30 -25.60
CA ALA A 695 -2.28 -52.21 -24.86
C ALA A 695 -2.48 -53.65 -25.35
N ALA A 696 -1.38 -54.35 -25.62
CA ALA A 696 -1.36 -55.71 -26.16
C ALA A 696 -0.71 -56.73 -25.19
N GLY A 697 -0.83 -56.48 -23.88
CA GLY A 697 -0.21 -57.26 -22.82
C GLY A 697 -0.94 -57.05 -21.49
N ASP A 698 -0.24 -57.22 -20.36
CA ASP A 698 -0.84 -57.00 -19.05
C ASP A 698 -1.34 -55.54 -18.88
N THR A 699 -2.53 -55.41 -18.32
CA THR A 699 -3.24 -54.14 -18.09
C THR A 699 -3.67 -53.96 -16.64
N ALA A 700 -3.25 -54.84 -15.71
CA ALA A 700 -3.65 -54.78 -14.30
C ALA A 700 -3.32 -53.43 -13.65
N GLU A 701 -2.06 -52.97 -13.72
CA GLU A 701 -1.65 -51.68 -13.15
C GLU A 701 -2.36 -50.48 -13.81
N LEU A 702 -2.51 -50.52 -15.14
CA LEU A 702 -3.18 -49.49 -15.92
C LEU A 702 -4.67 -49.39 -15.57
N THR A 703 -5.31 -50.52 -15.28
CA THR A 703 -6.70 -50.61 -14.83
C THR A 703 -6.84 -50.15 -13.38
N ALA A 704 -5.92 -50.52 -12.48
CA ALA A 704 -5.86 -50.01 -11.11
C ALA A 704 -5.71 -48.48 -11.07
N ALA A 705 -4.77 -47.93 -11.86
CA ALA A 705 -4.59 -46.49 -12.00
C ALA A 705 -5.84 -45.77 -12.55
N LEU A 706 -6.55 -46.37 -13.51
CA LEU A 706 -7.81 -45.83 -14.04
C LEU A 706 -8.93 -45.84 -12.99
N THR A 707 -9.09 -46.94 -12.24
CA THR A 707 -10.07 -47.04 -11.14
C THR A 707 -9.77 -46.03 -10.04
N LYS A 708 -8.50 -45.87 -9.66
CA LYS A 708 -8.07 -44.90 -8.63
C LYS A 708 -8.29 -43.45 -9.07
N LEU A 709 -8.06 -43.14 -10.35
CA LEU A 709 -8.40 -41.82 -10.91
C LEU A 709 -9.91 -41.56 -10.90
N ARG A 710 -10.74 -42.59 -11.11
CA ARG A 710 -12.21 -42.46 -11.08
C ARG A 710 -12.75 -42.20 -9.67
N GLY A 711 -12.17 -42.82 -8.65
CA GLY A 711 -12.44 -42.46 -7.24
C GLY A 711 -12.15 -40.98 -6.99
N LEU A 712 -10.93 -40.55 -7.30
CA LEU A 712 -10.51 -39.14 -7.20
C LEU A 712 -11.41 -38.18 -7.99
N ILE A 713 -11.92 -38.57 -9.16
CA ILE A 713 -12.88 -37.75 -9.94
C ILE A 713 -14.20 -37.59 -9.17
N GLY A 714 -14.78 -38.69 -8.65
CA GLY A 714 -16.01 -38.65 -7.86
C GLY A 714 -15.86 -37.83 -6.57
N ASP A 715 -14.74 -37.99 -5.85
CA ASP A 715 -14.43 -37.20 -4.65
C ASP A 715 -14.36 -35.69 -4.96
N ILE A 716 -13.77 -35.33 -6.11
CA ILE A 716 -13.72 -33.94 -6.58
C ILE A 716 -15.10 -33.43 -6.99
N GLU A 717 -15.94 -34.24 -7.65
CA GLU A 717 -17.29 -33.86 -8.07
C GLU A 717 -18.18 -33.58 -6.87
N VAL A 718 -18.33 -34.55 -5.95
CA VAL A 718 -19.11 -34.41 -4.71
C VAL A 718 -18.61 -33.21 -3.88
N ARG A 719 -17.30 -33.00 -3.80
CA ARG A 719 -16.75 -31.86 -3.04
C ARG A 719 -16.99 -30.52 -3.73
N LEU A 720 -16.91 -30.43 -5.06
CA LEU A 720 -17.22 -29.20 -5.80
C LEU A 720 -18.72 -28.84 -5.74
N GLU A 721 -19.60 -29.84 -5.74
CA GLU A 721 -21.05 -29.62 -5.53
C GLU A 721 -21.32 -29.02 -4.16
N LYS A 722 -20.77 -29.62 -3.09
CA LYS A 722 -20.87 -29.09 -1.73
C LYS A 722 -20.24 -27.68 -1.59
N ASP A 723 -19.06 -27.46 -2.15
CA ASP A 723 -18.40 -26.15 -2.13
C ASP A 723 -19.27 -25.07 -2.84
N ASN A 724 -20.05 -25.41 -3.89
CA ASN A 724 -20.97 -24.46 -4.55
C ASN A 724 -22.08 -23.95 -3.62
N GLU A 725 -22.56 -24.79 -2.70
CA GLU A 725 -23.59 -24.46 -1.72
C GLU A 725 -23.01 -23.67 -0.55
N GLU A 726 -21.90 -24.14 0.04
CA GLU A 726 -21.20 -23.44 1.13
C GLU A 726 -20.77 -22.03 0.69
N ILE A 727 -20.26 -21.87 -0.54
CA ILE A 727 -19.86 -20.56 -1.09
C ILE A 727 -21.08 -19.70 -1.41
N ALA A 728 -22.26 -20.28 -1.71
CA ALA A 728 -23.50 -19.52 -1.85
C ALA A 728 -23.94 -18.89 -0.53
N GLN A 729 -23.96 -19.68 0.54
CA GLN A 729 -24.30 -19.22 1.90
C GLN A 729 -23.29 -18.19 2.39
N LEU A 730 -21.99 -18.48 2.27
CA LEU A 730 -20.90 -17.55 2.60
C LEU A 730 -21.03 -16.21 1.86
N THR A 731 -21.44 -16.22 0.60
CA THR A 731 -21.66 -14.98 -0.17
C THR A 731 -22.78 -14.14 0.42
N ASN A 732 -23.88 -14.76 0.89
CA ASN A 732 -24.97 -14.04 1.55
C ASN A 732 -24.49 -13.46 2.89
N GLU A 733 -23.87 -14.29 3.75
CA GLU A 733 -23.33 -13.87 5.06
C GLU A 733 -22.33 -12.70 4.96
N VAL A 734 -21.59 -12.61 3.86
CA VAL A 734 -20.65 -11.52 3.58
C VAL A 734 -21.37 -10.20 3.34
N PHE A 735 -22.45 -10.19 2.54
CA PHE A 735 -23.20 -8.96 2.25
C PHE A 735 -24.17 -8.58 3.37
N GLU A 736 -24.67 -9.54 4.13
CA GLU A 736 -25.38 -9.31 5.40
C GLU A 736 -24.48 -8.57 6.41
N MET A 737 -23.29 -9.11 6.68
CA MET A 737 -22.29 -8.50 7.57
C MET A 737 -21.88 -7.09 7.11
N LEU A 738 -21.70 -6.88 5.79
CA LEU A 738 -21.42 -5.55 5.24
C LEU A 738 -22.62 -4.59 5.41
N GLY A 739 -23.86 -5.07 5.29
CA GLY A 739 -25.07 -4.30 5.54
C GLY A 739 -25.21 -3.87 7.00
N GLU A 740 -25.09 -4.82 7.94
CA GLU A 740 -25.07 -4.55 9.38
C GLU A 740 -23.99 -3.52 9.75
N TRP A 741 -22.77 -3.71 9.23
CA TRP A 741 -21.64 -2.85 9.53
C TRP A 741 -21.81 -1.43 9.00
N VAL A 742 -22.42 -1.24 7.83
CA VAL A 742 -22.80 0.10 7.33
C VAL A 742 -23.88 0.72 8.23
N GLN A 743 -24.95 -0.02 8.55
CA GLN A 743 -26.07 0.51 9.35
C GLN A 743 -25.66 0.93 10.76
N ASN A 744 -24.82 0.13 11.43
CA ASN A 744 -24.38 0.38 12.81
C ASN A 744 -23.63 1.71 13.01
N PHE A 745 -23.10 2.32 11.95
CA PHE A 745 -22.39 3.60 12.00
C PHE A 745 -23.12 4.76 11.27
N ILE A 746 -24.15 4.48 10.47
CA ILE A 746 -25.04 5.52 9.91
C ILE A 746 -26.17 5.86 10.91
N SER A 747 -26.76 4.84 11.54
CA SER A 747 -27.78 4.99 12.58
C SER A 747 -27.25 4.42 13.89
N PRO A 748 -26.65 5.24 14.78
CA PRO A 748 -26.29 4.78 16.11
C PRO A 748 -27.56 4.47 16.88
N LYS A 749 -27.97 3.18 16.89
CA LYS A 749 -29.01 2.71 17.81
C LYS A 749 -28.62 3.13 19.22
N ALA A 750 -29.58 3.68 19.97
CA ALA A 750 -29.38 3.93 21.39
C ALA A 750 -28.89 2.64 22.05
N PRO A 751 -27.91 2.70 22.99
CA PRO A 751 -27.41 1.50 23.63
C PRO A 751 -28.57 0.78 24.30
N ALA A 752 -28.74 -0.51 23.99
CA ALA A 752 -29.60 -1.38 24.77
C ALA A 752 -29.13 -1.32 26.23
N PRO A 753 -30.06 -1.36 27.22
CA PRO A 753 -29.67 -1.38 28.62
C PRO A 753 -28.73 -2.58 28.87
N ALA A 754 -27.62 -2.32 29.53
CA ALA A 754 -26.67 -3.37 29.88
C ALA A 754 -27.22 -4.16 31.07
N GLU A 755 -27.69 -5.37 30.81
CA GLU A 755 -27.76 -6.41 31.85
C GLU A 755 -26.33 -6.83 32.19
N LEU A 756 -26.06 -7.01 33.50
CA LEU A 756 -24.73 -7.20 34.11
C LEU A 756 -24.36 -8.68 34.26
#